data_AF-A0A1S2XP96-F1
#
_entry.id   AF-A0A1S2XP96-F1
#
_cell.length_a   1.000
_cell.length_b   1.000
_cell.length_c   1.000
_cell.angle_alpha   90.00
_cell.angle_beta   90.00
_cell.angle_gamma   90.00
#
_symmetry.space_group_name_H-M   'P 1'
#
loop_
_entity.id
_entity.type
_entity.pdbx_description
1 polymer ?
#
loop_
_entity_poly.entity_id
_entity_poly.type
_entity_poly.pdbx_seq_one_letter_code
_entity_poly.pdbx_strand_id
1 'polypeptide(L)'
;MLALYSKHLPSLEELFKLLKLSADAKFLNFGKTIHAQFLIRNQSSNQHQSHIIQLNSLINLYVKCSQLRLARYLFDEMPLRNVVSWNALMGGYLHSGEHYEVISLFKKMVSSFENGCPNEYVFTTVISACANSGRVFEGMQCHGFLFKFGFVCHHYVKSALVHMYSKCFHVDLALQVLDIVSIGSGEHGGNNDAFCYNSVLNALVESGRWGEAVEVLGRMVDERVVWDNVTYVSVMGLCGQIRDLRSGLQVHARLLRAGLLFDVFVGSMLIDMYGKCGGVLSAKKVFDGLQNRNVVVWTALMTAYLQNGDFEESLNLLTCMDREGTVMANEYTFAVLLNACAGIAALGHGDLLHARVEKLGFKNHVIVRNALINMYSKSGSIGSSYDVFFDMKKRDIITWNAMICGYSHHGLGKQALLVFQDMVSAGECPNHVTFVGVLSACAHLALVQQGFYYLNQVMERFKIEPGLEHYTCMVALLCRAGLLEEAENFMKTTQVKWDVVAWRVLLNACNVRRNYSLGNRIAETILQMDPRDVGTYTLLSNMYAKASSWDGVSTIRKMMRERNVKKEPGVSWLEIRNVVHVFASEGSNHPESIQIYKKVQLLLEMIKPLGYVPYIEAVLHDVEDEQKESYLNYHSEKLAVAYGLMKIPSPAPIRIIKNLRICDDCHTVVKLISKVTNRLIIVRDASRFHHFCDGTCTCADHW
;
A
#
# COMPACT_ATOMS: atom_id res chain seq x y z
N MET A 1 60.04 6.14 1.34
CA MET A 1 60.50 4.97 2.13
C MET A 1 60.80 3.75 1.24
N LEU A 2 61.40 3.94 0.04
CA LEU A 2 61.70 2.88 -0.93
C LEU A 2 63.13 3.00 -1.52
N ALA A 3 64.02 3.68 -0.82
CA ALA A 3 65.41 3.87 -1.26
C ALA A 3 66.44 3.13 -0.38
N LEU A 4 66.03 2.26 0.55
CA LEU A 4 66.94 1.73 1.59
C LEU A 4 66.89 0.21 1.86
N TYR A 5 66.41 -0.62 0.95
CA TYR A 5 66.61 -2.08 1.06
C TYR A 5 66.85 -2.72 -0.32
N SER A 6 68.11 -2.73 -0.75
CA SER A 6 68.60 -3.71 -1.73
C SER A 6 69.58 -4.64 -1.02
N LYS A 7 69.14 -5.87 -0.75
CA LYS A 7 69.99 -7.06 -0.85
C LYS A 7 69.19 -8.36 -0.99
N HIS A 8 67.88 -8.35 -0.70
CA HIS A 8 66.96 -9.37 -1.17
C HIS A 8 65.73 -8.72 -1.80
N LEU A 9 65.59 -8.86 -3.11
CA LEU A 9 64.32 -8.63 -3.80
C LEU A 9 63.30 -9.62 -3.19
N PRO A 10 62.17 -9.17 -2.62
CA PRO A 10 61.22 -10.04 -1.94
C PRO A 10 60.79 -11.18 -2.86
N SER A 11 60.63 -12.39 -2.33
CA SER A 11 60.28 -13.55 -3.17
C SER A 11 58.95 -13.30 -3.90
N LEU A 12 58.70 -14.00 -5.03
CA LEU A 12 57.39 -13.90 -5.71
C LEU A 12 56.24 -14.21 -4.73
N GLU A 13 56.44 -15.16 -3.83
CA GLU A 13 55.48 -15.53 -2.79
C GLU A 13 55.22 -14.39 -1.78
N GLU A 14 56.26 -13.66 -1.37
CA GLU A 14 56.12 -12.48 -0.51
C GLU A 14 55.35 -11.35 -1.22
N LEU A 15 55.63 -11.12 -2.50
CA LEU A 15 54.88 -10.13 -3.29
C LEU A 15 53.40 -10.51 -3.43
N PHE A 16 53.08 -11.79 -3.63
CA PHE A 16 51.69 -12.26 -3.64
C PHE A 16 50.99 -12.06 -2.30
N LYS A 17 51.66 -12.38 -1.17
CA LYS A 17 51.13 -12.15 0.18
C LYS A 17 50.88 -10.66 0.42
N LEU A 18 51.83 -9.79 0.08
CA LEU A 18 51.69 -8.34 0.21
C LEU A 18 50.60 -7.78 -0.70
N LEU A 19 50.45 -8.30 -1.92
CA LEU A 19 49.40 -7.88 -2.84
C LEU A 19 48.02 -8.26 -2.31
N LYS A 20 47.86 -9.47 -1.77
CA LYS A 20 46.61 -9.91 -1.14
C LYS A 20 46.24 -9.04 0.06
N LEU A 21 47.19 -8.77 0.95
CA LEU A 21 47.00 -7.84 2.07
C LEU A 21 46.61 -6.44 1.61
N SER A 22 47.24 -5.95 0.53
CA SER A 22 46.90 -4.65 -0.07
C SER A 22 45.47 -4.62 -0.62
N ALA A 23 45.04 -5.72 -1.24
CA ALA A 23 43.69 -5.87 -1.79
C ALA A 23 42.65 -5.94 -0.67
N ASP A 24 42.91 -6.68 0.40
CA ASP A 24 42.02 -6.80 1.54
C ASP A 24 41.91 -5.48 2.32
N ALA A 25 43.00 -4.73 2.44
CA ALA A 25 43.03 -3.39 3.06
C ALA A 25 42.62 -2.25 2.10
N LYS A 26 42.32 -2.55 0.83
CA LYS A 26 42.01 -1.56 -0.25
C LYS A 26 43.11 -0.49 -0.44
N PHE A 27 44.37 -0.82 -0.17
CA PHE A 27 45.52 0.09 -0.28
C PHE A 27 46.06 0.17 -1.71
N LEU A 28 45.38 0.97 -2.54
CA LEU A 28 45.66 1.11 -3.98
C LEU A 28 47.10 1.56 -4.28
N ASN A 29 47.64 2.52 -3.55
CA ASN A 29 48.98 3.08 -3.83
C ASN A 29 50.08 2.04 -3.60
N PHE A 30 49.98 1.26 -2.52
CA PHE A 30 50.94 0.20 -2.23
C PHE A 30 50.81 -0.95 -3.24
N GLY A 31 49.58 -1.30 -3.61
CA GLY A 31 49.31 -2.28 -4.67
C GLY A 31 49.85 -1.88 -6.05
N LYS A 32 49.78 -0.59 -6.42
CA LYS A 32 50.40 -0.07 -7.66
C LYS A 32 51.93 -0.19 -7.65
N THR A 33 52.57 -0.01 -6.50
CA THR A 33 54.02 -0.23 -6.35
C THR A 33 54.38 -1.69 -6.60
N ILE A 34 53.58 -2.63 -6.08
CA ILE A 34 53.78 -4.06 -6.33
C ILE A 34 53.53 -4.40 -7.81
N HIS A 35 52.51 -3.81 -8.45
CA HIS A 35 52.29 -3.95 -9.89
C HIS A 35 53.51 -3.49 -10.71
N ALA A 36 54.10 -2.34 -10.39
CA ALA A 36 55.32 -1.87 -11.04
C ALA A 36 56.49 -2.86 -10.88
N GLN A 37 56.64 -3.47 -9.70
CA GLN A 37 57.65 -4.50 -9.46
C GLN A 37 57.41 -5.78 -10.27
N PHE A 38 56.15 -6.17 -10.50
CA PHE A 38 55.83 -7.28 -11.40
C PHE A 38 56.19 -6.97 -12.85
N LEU A 39 55.91 -5.75 -13.34
CA LEU A 39 56.30 -5.33 -14.70
C LEU A 39 57.81 -5.40 -14.92
N ILE A 40 58.61 -4.96 -13.93
CA ILE A 40 60.08 -5.01 -14.00
C ILE A 40 60.60 -6.46 -14.05
N ARG A 41 59.99 -7.39 -13.29
CA ARG A 41 60.40 -8.81 -13.26
C ARG A 41 59.99 -9.60 -14.50
N ASN A 42 58.84 -9.27 -15.08
CA ASN A 42 58.33 -10.00 -16.24
C ASN A 42 59.12 -9.71 -17.53
N GLN A 43 59.89 -8.61 -17.58
CA GLN A 43 60.85 -8.34 -18.65
C GLN A 43 62.07 -9.30 -18.66
N SER A 44 62.29 -10.09 -17.61
CA SER A 44 63.50 -10.91 -17.42
C SER A 44 63.25 -12.42 -17.30
N SER A 45 62.00 -12.92 -17.43
CA SER A 45 61.70 -14.37 -17.31
C SER A 45 60.58 -14.87 -18.22
N ASN A 46 60.84 -15.94 -18.99
CA ASN A 46 59.90 -16.61 -19.90
C ASN A 46 58.96 -17.62 -19.19
N GLN A 47 58.41 -17.29 -18.01
CA GLN A 47 57.51 -18.20 -17.29
C GLN A 47 56.03 -17.79 -17.46
N HIS A 48 55.37 -18.32 -18.49
CA HIS A 48 53.97 -17.99 -18.83
C HIS A 48 52.94 -18.30 -17.72
N GLN A 49 53.10 -19.38 -16.95
CA GLN A 49 52.14 -19.74 -15.90
C GLN A 49 52.17 -18.79 -14.68
N SER A 50 53.37 -18.35 -14.28
CA SER A 50 53.56 -17.37 -13.19
C SER A 50 52.91 -16.02 -13.55
N HIS A 51 52.98 -15.64 -14.82
CA HIS A 51 52.41 -14.40 -15.34
C HIS A 51 50.87 -14.33 -15.21
N ILE A 52 50.16 -15.43 -15.48
CA ILE A 52 48.68 -15.47 -15.36
C ILE A 52 48.24 -15.29 -13.91
N ILE A 53 48.92 -15.93 -12.95
CA ILE A 53 48.59 -15.84 -11.51
C ILE A 53 48.83 -14.41 -10.99
N GLN A 54 49.89 -13.74 -11.46
CA GLN A 54 50.17 -12.33 -11.16
C GLN A 54 49.06 -11.42 -11.66
N LEU A 55 48.67 -11.55 -12.94
CA LEU A 55 47.61 -10.73 -13.53
C LEU A 55 46.25 -10.97 -12.87
N ASN A 56 45.90 -12.21 -12.54
CA ASN A 56 44.68 -12.52 -11.77
C ASN A 56 44.67 -11.84 -10.39
N SER A 57 45.80 -11.86 -9.69
CA SER A 57 45.93 -11.22 -8.39
C SER A 57 45.83 -9.69 -8.49
N LEU A 58 46.40 -9.09 -9.56
CA LEU A 58 46.32 -7.66 -9.83
C LEU A 58 44.89 -7.23 -10.21
N ILE A 59 44.19 -8.01 -11.05
CA ILE A 59 42.77 -7.77 -11.37
C ILE A 59 41.95 -7.74 -10.06
N ASN A 60 42.14 -8.73 -9.18
CA ASN A 60 41.45 -8.77 -7.89
C ASN A 60 41.77 -7.54 -7.00
N LEU A 61 43.04 -7.11 -6.94
CA LEU A 61 43.42 -5.86 -6.25
C LEU A 61 42.64 -4.67 -6.80
N TYR A 62 42.70 -4.44 -8.12
CA TYR A 62 42.06 -3.28 -8.74
C TYR A 62 40.55 -3.30 -8.60
N VAL A 63 39.93 -4.48 -8.69
CA VAL A 63 38.50 -4.68 -8.40
C VAL A 63 38.17 -4.27 -6.97
N LYS A 64 38.89 -4.77 -5.95
CA LYS A 64 38.64 -4.41 -4.54
C LYS A 64 38.87 -2.93 -4.24
N CYS A 65 39.79 -2.29 -4.96
CA CYS A 65 40.03 -0.84 -4.92
C CYS A 65 39.09 0.00 -5.80
N SER A 66 38.04 -0.61 -6.38
CA SER A 66 37.04 0.07 -7.23
C SER A 66 37.63 0.72 -8.50
N GLN A 67 38.76 0.19 -9.00
CA GLN A 67 39.45 0.63 -10.21
C GLN A 67 39.13 -0.31 -11.39
N LEU A 68 37.85 -0.44 -11.73
CA LEU A 68 37.38 -1.40 -12.75
C LEU A 68 38.00 -1.16 -14.13
N ARG A 69 38.28 0.09 -14.51
CA ARG A 69 38.91 0.40 -15.81
C ARG A 69 40.30 -0.19 -15.92
N LEU A 70 41.11 -0.09 -14.87
CA LEU A 70 42.45 -0.68 -14.83
C LEU A 70 42.39 -2.21 -14.77
N ALA A 71 41.46 -2.76 -13.98
CA ALA A 71 41.21 -4.20 -13.96
C ALA A 71 40.81 -4.73 -15.34
N ARG A 72 39.95 -4.00 -16.05
CA ARG A 72 39.50 -4.35 -17.40
C ARG A 72 40.62 -4.26 -18.41
N TYR A 73 41.42 -3.20 -18.37
CA TYR A 73 42.60 -3.05 -19.22
C TYR A 73 43.56 -4.24 -19.03
N LEU A 74 43.91 -4.57 -17.79
CA LEU A 74 44.79 -5.70 -17.49
C LEU A 74 44.22 -7.03 -17.98
N PHE A 75 42.92 -7.21 -17.89
CA PHE A 75 42.22 -8.39 -18.39
C PHE A 75 42.24 -8.49 -19.92
N ASP A 76 42.03 -7.37 -20.61
CA ASP A 76 42.06 -7.31 -22.08
C ASP A 76 43.49 -7.55 -22.61
N GLU A 77 44.54 -7.13 -21.88
CA GLU A 77 45.95 -7.39 -22.23
C GLU A 77 46.43 -8.83 -21.90
N MET A 78 45.61 -9.66 -21.24
CA MET A 78 46.01 -11.03 -20.92
C MET A 78 46.15 -11.89 -22.19
N PRO A 79 47.30 -12.54 -22.42
CA PRO A 79 47.50 -13.42 -23.57
C PRO A 79 46.67 -14.71 -23.48
N LEU A 80 46.46 -15.22 -22.26
CA LEU A 80 45.63 -16.38 -21.95
C LEU A 80 44.74 -16.06 -20.75
N ARG A 81 43.44 -16.30 -20.89
CA ARG A 81 42.43 -16.03 -19.86
C ARG A 81 41.86 -17.34 -19.36
N ASN A 82 41.93 -17.57 -18.06
CA ASN A 82 41.33 -18.74 -17.42
C ASN A 82 40.07 -18.37 -16.62
N VAL A 83 39.33 -19.36 -16.15
CA VAL A 83 38.08 -19.19 -15.40
C VAL A 83 38.24 -18.21 -14.21
N VAL A 84 39.39 -18.21 -13.54
CA VAL A 84 39.68 -17.30 -12.42
C VAL A 84 39.77 -15.84 -12.88
N SER A 85 40.42 -15.56 -14.02
CA SER A 85 40.51 -14.21 -14.59
C SER A 85 39.14 -13.64 -14.94
N TRP A 86 38.29 -14.46 -15.58
CA TRP A 86 36.93 -14.12 -15.95
C TRP A 86 36.07 -13.86 -14.71
N ASN A 87 36.09 -14.78 -13.74
CA ASN A 87 35.30 -14.67 -12.52
C ASN A 87 35.70 -13.46 -11.67
N ALA A 88 36.99 -13.15 -11.56
CA ALA A 88 37.47 -11.99 -10.81
C ALA A 88 36.95 -10.67 -11.40
N LEU A 89 37.00 -10.52 -12.73
CA LEU A 89 36.50 -9.33 -13.40
C LEU A 89 34.96 -9.23 -13.32
N MET A 90 34.25 -10.33 -13.58
CA MET A 90 32.79 -10.40 -13.46
C MET A 90 32.32 -10.07 -12.04
N GLY A 91 33.00 -10.63 -11.02
CA GLY A 91 32.74 -10.30 -9.63
C GLY A 91 32.89 -8.81 -9.36
N GLY A 92 33.89 -8.15 -9.94
CA GLY A 92 34.06 -6.70 -9.82
C GLY A 92 32.92 -5.88 -10.41
N TYR A 93 32.45 -6.25 -11.61
CA TYR A 93 31.28 -5.62 -12.22
C TYR A 93 30.00 -5.89 -11.42
N LEU A 94 29.82 -7.11 -10.90
CA LEU A 94 28.67 -7.47 -10.06
C LEU A 94 28.57 -6.58 -8.80
N HIS A 95 29.67 -6.42 -8.06
CA HIS A 95 29.71 -5.58 -6.85
C HIS A 95 29.52 -4.09 -7.15
N SER A 96 29.80 -3.68 -8.39
CA SER A 96 29.65 -2.28 -8.83
C SER A 96 28.28 -1.97 -9.42
N GLY A 97 27.36 -2.95 -9.47
CA GLY A 97 26.02 -2.79 -10.03
C GLY A 97 25.93 -2.93 -11.55
N GLU A 98 27.03 -3.21 -12.23
CA GLU A 98 27.12 -3.30 -13.70
C GLU A 98 26.73 -4.70 -14.19
N HIS A 99 25.50 -5.12 -13.88
CA HIS A 99 25.01 -6.48 -14.11
C HIS A 99 24.98 -6.89 -15.59
N TYR A 100 24.79 -5.94 -16.50
CA TYR A 100 24.80 -6.21 -17.94
C TYR A 100 26.20 -6.60 -18.45
N GLU A 101 27.24 -5.95 -17.93
CA GLU A 101 28.62 -6.26 -18.30
C GLU A 101 29.02 -7.67 -17.83
N VAL A 102 28.52 -8.12 -16.68
CA VAL A 102 28.71 -9.50 -16.22
C VAL A 102 28.17 -10.51 -17.23
N ILE A 103 26.92 -10.31 -17.70
CA ILE A 103 26.27 -11.20 -18.66
C ILE A 103 26.97 -11.12 -20.04
N SER A 104 27.40 -9.93 -20.45
CA SER A 104 28.16 -9.70 -21.69
C SER A 104 29.50 -10.44 -21.68
N LEU A 105 30.27 -10.33 -20.59
CA LEU A 105 31.52 -11.05 -20.39
C LEU A 105 31.29 -12.57 -20.38
N PHE A 106 30.21 -13.04 -19.78
CA PHE A 106 29.89 -14.47 -19.75
C PHE A 106 29.60 -15.01 -21.14
N LYS A 107 28.80 -14.29 -21.95
CA LYS A 107 28.56 -14.65 -23.35
C LYS A 107 29.85 -14.71 -24.16
N LYS A 108 30.77 -13.76 -23.94
CA LYS A 108 32.10 -13.76 -24.57
C LYS A 108 32.92 -14.99 -24.16
N MET A 109 32.98 -15.30 -22.87
CA MET A 109 33.68 -16.48 -22.34
C MET A 109 33.16 -17.77 -22.99
N VAL A 110 31.84 -17.94 -23.06
CA VAL A 110 31.21 -19.14 -23.65
C VAL A 110 31.43 -19.22 -25.17
N SER A 111 31.47 -18.08 -25.87
CA SER A 111 31.71 -18.03 -27.32
C SER A 111 33.17 -18.30 -27.73
N SER A 112 34.11 -18.10 -26.82
CA SER A 112 35.54 -18.35 -27.07
C SER A 112 35.90 -19.81 -26.74
N PHE A 113 36.06 -20.65 -27.77
CA PHE A 113 36.37 -22.09 -27.64
C PHE A 113 37.70 -22.41 -26.93
N GLU A 114 38.58 -21.42 -26.73
CA GLU A 114 39.92 -21.61 -26.13
C GLU A 114 39.96 -21.46 -24.60
N ASN A 115 38.91 -20.90 -23.95
CA ASN A 115 39.00 -20.38 -22.57
C ASN A 115 38.47 -21.34 -21.46
N GLY A 116 38.17 -22.60 -21.80
CA GLY A 116 37.65 -23.61 -20.89
C GLY A 116 36.15 -23.45 -20.54
N CYS A 117 35.51 -24.54 -20.11
CA CYS A 117 34.10 -24.52 -19.70
C CYS A 117 33.90 -23.65 -18.44
N PRO A 118 32.84 -22.84 -18.35
CA PRO A 118 32.48 -22.16 -17.11
C PRO A 118 32.23 -23.17 -15.99
N ASN A 119 32.71 -22.84 -14.79
CA ASN A 119 32.50 -23.63 -13.60
C ASN A 119 31.39 -23.03 -12.72
N GLU A 120 31.06 -23.72 -11.64
CA GLU A 120 30.07 -23.33 -10.63
C GLU A 120 30.13 -21.86 -10.17
N TYR A 121 31.32 -21.27 -10.03
CA TYR A 121 31.56 -19.94 -9.47
C TYR A 121 31.26 -18.85 -10.49
N VAL A 122 31.56 -19.10 -11.77
CA VAL A 122 31.17 -18.19 -12.85
C VAL A 122 29.66 -18.18 -12.96
N PHE A 123 29.02 -19.35 -12.94
CA PHE A 123 27.56 -19.43 -13.01
C PHE A 123 26.86 -18.73 -11.83
N THR A 124 27.34 -18.88 -10.60
CA THR A 124 26.74 -18.18 -9.44
C THR A 124 26.86 -16.66 -9.56
N THR A 125 28.01 -16.16 -10.03
CA THR A 125 28.21 -14.73 -10.31
C THR A 125 27.23 -14.20 -11.36
N VAL A 126 27.03 -14.96 -12.44
CA VAL A 126 26.07 -14.61 -13.51
C VAL A 126 24.63 -14.70 -13.02
N ILE A 127 24.28 -15.73 -12.25
CA ILE A 127 22.94 -15.89 -11.65
C ILE A 127 22.62 -14.72 -10.71
N SER A 128 23.58 -14.30 -9.86
CA SER A 128 23.41 -13.12 -9.02
C SER A 128 23.22 -11.84 -9.84
N ALA A 129 23.93 -11.70 -10.97
CA ALA A 129 23.71 -10.58 -11.90
C ALA A 129 22.31 -10.63 -12.53
N CYS A 130 21.83 -11.80 -12.93
CA CYS A 130 20.47 -12.00 -13.43
C CYS A 130 19.42 -11.64 -12.36
N ALA A 131 19.60 -12.10 -11.12
CA ALA A 131 18.73 -11.79 -9.99
C ALA A 131 18.64 -10.28 -9.71
N ASN A 132 19.78 -9.58 -9.75
CA ASN A 132 19.84 -8.15 -9.49
C ASN A 132 19.34 -7.28 -10.67
N SER A 133 19.39 -7.81 -11.89
CA SER A 133 18.92 -7.12 -13.10
C SER A 133 17.53 -7.54 -13.58
N GLY A 134 16.87 -8.48 -12.89
CA GLY A 134 15.56 -9.02 -13.28
C GLY A 134 15.58 -9.86 -14.57
N ARG A 135 16.76 -10.31 -15.03
CA ARG A 135 16.94 -11.04 -16.30
C ARG A 135 16.71 -12.54 -16.14
N VAL A 136 15.44 -12.91 -15.91
CA VAL A 136 15.08 -14.30 -15.64
C VAL A 136 15.36 -15.22 -16.84
N PHE A 137 15.17 -14.77 -18.08
CA PHE A 137 15.37 -15.61 -19.27
C PHE A 137 16.83 -16.04 -19.44
N GLU A 138 17.78 -15.13 -19.21
CA GLU A 138 19.20 -15.45 -19.18
C GLU A 138 19.54 -16.36 -17.97
N GLY A 139 18.89 -16.14 -16.83
CA GLY A 139 18.98 -17.02 -15.65
C GLY A 139 18.51 -18.45 -15.96
N MET A 140 17.39 -18.64 -16.66
CA MET A 140 16.85 -19.94 -17.06
C MET A 140 17.80 -20.67 -18.02
N GLN A 141 18.42 -19.95 -18.96
CA GLN A 141 19.46 -20.54 -19.82
C GLN A 141 20.63 -21.05 -18.98
N CYS A 142 21.13 -20.24 -18.04
CA CYS A 142 22.20 -20.63 -17.13
C CYS A 142 21.81 -21.85 -16.27
N HIS A 143 20.56 -21.91 -15.79
CA HIS A 143 20.04 -23.07 -15.06
C HIS A 143 20.06 -24.34 -15.93
N GLY A 144 19.64 -24.27 -17.19
CA GLY A 144 19.72 -25.40 -18.13
C GLY A 144 21.16 -25.91 -18.33
N PHE A 145 22.13 -25.00 -18.42
CA PHE A 145 23.56 -25.35 -18.44
C PHE A 145 24.01 -26.04 -17.16
N LEU A 146 23.70 -25.46 -15.99
CA LEU A 146 24.04 -26.04 -14.69
C LEU A 146 23.46 -27.44 -14.51
N PHE A 147 22.23 -27.66 -14.97
CA PHE A 147 21.57 -28.96 -14.91
C PHE A 147 22.29 -29.97 -15.82
N LYS A 148 22.59 -29.59 -17.06
CA LYS A 148 23.29 -30.44 -18.05
C LYS A 148 24.66 -30.90 -17.55
N PHE A 149 25.38 -30.05 -16.83
CA PHE A 149 26.71 -30.35 -16.30
C PHE A 149 26.71 -30.88 -14.84
N GLY A 150 25.53 -31.08 -14.23
CA GLY A 150 25.42 -31.64 -12.88
C GLY A 150 25.79 -30.68 -11.74
N PHE A 151 26.01 -29.40 -12.02
CA PHE A 151 26.41 -28.41 -11.02
C PHE A 151 25.28 -28.02 -10.04
N VAL A 152 24.01 -28.31 -10.37
CA VAL A 152 22.85 -28.03 -9.50
C VAL A 152 22.91 -28.81 -8.17
N CYS A 153 23.68 -29.90 -8.11
CA CYS A 153 23.90 -30.66 -6.88
C CYS A 153 24.75 -29.89 -5.83
N HIS A 154 25.47 -28.84 -6.24
CA HIS A 154 26.20 -28.00 -5.30
C HIS A 154 25.24 -27.06 -4.56
N HIS A 155 25.26 -27.15 -3.22
CA HIS A 155 24.36 -26.40 -2.35
C HIS A 155 24.35 -24.87 -2.62
N TYR A 156 25.51 -24.23 -2.75
CA TYR A 156 25.59 -22.80 -3.02
C TYR A 156 25.09 -22.40 -4.44
N VAL A 157 25.15 -23.31 -5.41
CA VAL A 157 24.56 -23.11 -6.76
C VAL A 157 23.04 -23.18 -6.65
N LYS A 158 22.51 -24.17 -5.92
CA LYS A 158 21.09 -24.30 -5.60
C LYS A 158 20.57 -23.05 -4.90
N SER A 159 21.25 -22.56 -3.86
CA SER A 159 20.87 -21.32 -3.15
C SER A 159 20.83 -20.10 -4.07
N ALA A 160 21.81 -19.97 -4.99
CA ALA A 160 21.84 -18.88 -5.96
C ALA A 160 20.65 -18.95 -6.94
N LEU A 161 20.29 -20.15 -7.42
CA LEU A 161 19.14 -20.36 -8.31
C LEU A 161 17.82 -20.06 -7.61
N VAL A 162 17.61 -20.56 -6.39
CA VAL A 162 16.42 -20.27 -5.58
C VAL A 162 16.28 -18.77 -5.40
N HIS A 163 17.35 -18.08 -4.96
CA HIS A 163 17.34 -16.64 -4.79
C HIS A 163 17.01 -15.88 -6.09
N MET A 164 17.59 -16.30 -7.22
CA MET A 164 17.34 -15.65 -8.52
C MET A 164 15.88 -15.78 -8.95
N TYR A 165 15.32 -16.99 -8.88
CA TYR A 165 13.92 -17.20 -9.23
C TYR A 165 12.96 -16.48 -8.27
N SER A 166 13.22 -16.54 -6.97
CA SER A 166 12.48 -15.79 -5.96
C SER A 166 12.49 -14.28 -6.24
N LYS A 167 13.66 -13.68 -6.47
CA LYS A 167 13.82 -12.24 -6.72
C LYS A 167 13.23 -11.79 -8.05
N CYS A 168 13.11 -12.69 -9.02
CA CYS A 168 12.43 -12.44 -10.29
C CYS A 168 10.93 -12.79 -10.24
N PHE A 169 10.36 -13.07 -9.06
CA PHE A 169 8.95 -13.45 -8.88
C PHE A 169 8.49 -14.72 -9.63
N HIS A 170 9.43 -15.60 -9.97
CA HIS A 170 9.15 -16.92 -10.57
C HIS A 170 9.16 -18.01 -9.50
N VAL A 171 8.23 -17.90 -8.55
CA VAL A 171 8.25 -18.67 -7.31
C VAL A 171 8.05 -20.18 -7.54
N ASP A 172 7.29 -20.59 -8.55
CA ASP A 172 7.09 -22.01 -8.86
C ASP A 172 8.40 -22.69 -9.26
N LEU A 173 9.25 -22.01 -10.04
CA LEU A 173 10.59 -22.51 -10.37
C LEU A 173 11.52 -22.48 -9.16
N ALA A 174 11.38 -21.48 -8.28
CA ALA A 174 12.14 -21.43 -7.03
C ALA A 174 11.82 -22.63 -6.12
N LEU A 175 10.53 -22.99 -6.00
CA LEU A 175 10.05 -24.17 -5.25
C LEU A 175 10.55 -25.47 -5.88
N GLN A 176 10.46 -25.61 -7.20
CA GLN A 176 11.00 -26.78 -7.91
C GLN A 176 12.50 -26.97 -7.66
N VAL A 177 13.28 -25.88 -7.70
CA VAL A 177 14.71 -25.95 -7.40
C VAL A 177 14.93 -26.29 -5.91
N LEU A 178 14.14 -25.73 -4.99
CA LEU A 178 14.22 -26.02 -3.55
C LEU A 178 14.02 -27.51 -3.25
N ASP A 179 13.19 -28.19 -4.05
CA ASP A 179 12.85 -29.62 -3.90
C ASP A 179 13.88 -30.58 -4.52
N ILE A 180 14.87 -30.08 -5.25
CA ILE A 180 15.95 -30.92 -5.80
C ILE A 180 16.76 -31.53 -4.64
N VAL A 181 16.73 -32.85 -4.52
CA VAL A 181 17.47 -33.61 -3.50
C VAL A 181 18.96 -33.66 -3.88
N SER A 182 19.82 -33.24 -2.95
CA SER A 182 21.28 -33.36 -3.13
C SER A 182 21.71 -34.82 -2.99
N ILE A 183 22.50 -35.33 -3.94
CA ILE A 183 23.01 -36.71 -3.92
C ILE A 183 24.00 -36.86 -2.75
N GLY A 184 23.71 -37.77 -1.80
CA GLY A 184 24.64 -38.16 -0.71
C GLY A 184 24.16 -37.93 0.72
N SER A 185 23.00 -37.32 0.94
CA SER A 185 22.38 -37.20 2.26
C SER A 185 21.45 -38.39 2.51
N GLY A 186 21.73 -39.19 3.54
CA GLY A 186 20.89 -40.31 3.97
C GLY A 186 19.46 -39.89 4.35
N GLU A 187 18.65 -40.87 4.80
CA GLU A 187 17.17 -40.86 4.89
C GLU A 187 16.50 -39.68 5.63
N HIS A 188 17.22 -38.68 6.16
CA HIS A 188 16.68 -37.48 6.82
C HIS A 188 17.31 -36.13 6.41
N GLY A 189 17.96 -35.97 5.25
CA GLY A 189 18.76 -34.78 4.95
C GLY A 189 18.35 -33.92 3.74
N GLY A 190 17.26 -33.17 3.81
CA GLY A 190 17.09 -31.98 2.98
C GLY A 190 18.02 -30.87 3.50
N ASN A 191 19.22 -30.70 2.95
CA ASN A 191 20.21 -29.75 3.45
C ASN A 191 19.94 -28.31 2.95
N ASN A 192 18.69 -27.84 2.94
CA ASN A 192 18.36 -26.47 2.55
C ASN A 192 18.73 -25.51 3.70
N ASP A 193 19.42 -24.41 3.39
CA ASP A 193 19.78 -23.42 4.41
C ASP A 193 18.63 -22.43 4.66
N ALA A 194 18.72 -21.68 5.77
CA ALA A 194 17.74 -20.64 6.09
C ALA A 194 17.61 -19.61 4.97
N PHE A 195 18.68 -19.35 4.21
CA PHE A 195 18.69 -18.40 3.11
C PHE A 195 17.76 -18.80 1.95
N CYS A 196 17.74 -20.09 1.56
CA CYS A 196 16.81 -20.59 0.55
C CYS A 196 15.35 -20.41 0.99
N TYR A 197 15.03 -20.83 2.21
CA TYR A 197 13.69 -20.70 2.78
C TYR A 197 13.26 -19.23 2.87
N ASN A 198 14.12 -18.35 3.40
CA ASN A 198 13.84 -16.92 3.50
C ASN A 198 13.60 -16.30 2.11
N SER A 199 14.37 -16.69 1.09
CA SER A 199 14.19 -16.19 -0.28
C SER A 199 12.84 -16.59 -0.88
N VAL A 200 12.41 -17.83 -0.68
CA VAL A 200 11.10 -18.32 -1.16
C VAL A 200 9.96 -17.70 -0.35
N LEU A 201 10.08 -17.66 0.98
CA LEU A 201 9.08 -17.06 1.86
C LEU A 201 8.82 -15.59 1.49
N ASN A 202 9.87 -14.79 1.33
CA ASN A 202 9.72 -13.39 0.95
C ASN A 202 9.06 -13.24 -0.43
N ALA A 203 9.44 -14.06 -1.42
CA ALA A 203 8.82 -14.01 -2.74
C ALA A 203 7.35 -14.46 -2.73
N LEU A 204 6.97 -15.45 -1.92
CA LEU A 204 5.57 -15.86 -1.72
C LEU A 204 4.75 -14.77 -1.03
N VAL A 205 5.33 -14.14 -0.01
CA VAL A 205 4.69 -13.03 0.71
C VAL A 205 4.46 -11.83 -0.21
N GLU A 206 5.46 -11.43 -0.99
CA GLU A 206 5.37 -10.32 -1.95
C GLU A 206 4.42 -10.62 -3.11
N SER A 207 4.29 -11.88 -3.53
CA SER A 207 3.35 -12.31 -4.57
C SER A 207 1.92 -12.56 -4.05
N GLY A 208 1.65 -12.39 -2.75
CA GLY A 208 0.33 -12.57 -2.16
C GLY A 208 -0.08 -14.04 -1.93
N ARG A 209 0.81 -15.01 -2.19
CA ARG A 209 0.57 -16.46 -2.06
C ARG A 209 0.82 -16.92 -0.62
N TRP A 210 0.10 -16.34 0.34
CA TRP A 210 0.40 -16.53 1.77
C TRP A 210 0.14 -17.95 2.28
N GLY A 211 -0.80 -18.69 1.69
CA GLY A 211 -1.07 -20.08 2.05
C GLY A 211 0.15 -20.97 1.83
N GLU A 212 0.75 -20.89 0.64
CA GLU A 212 1.98 -21.61 0.32
C GLU A 212 3.17 -21.15 1.17
N ALA A 213 3.22 -19.86 1.53
CA ALA A 213 4.25 -19.36 2.44
C ALA A 213 4.15 -20.03 3.82
N VAL A 214 2.94 -20.30 4.32
CA VAL A 214 2.73 -21.06 5.56
C VAL A 214 3.18 -22.52 5.41
N GLU A 215 2.94 -23.15 4.26
CA GLU A 215 3.42 -24.51 3.98
C GLU A 215 4.94 -24.60 3.97
N VAL A 216 5.61 -23.64 3.30
CA VAL A 216 7.07 -23.53 3.27
C VAL A 216 7.64 -23.30 4.67
N LEU A 217 6.96 -22.48 5.50
CA LEU A 217 7.32 -22.31 6.91
C LEU A 217 7.16 -23.62 7.70
N GLY A 218 6.08 -24.37 7.45
CA GLY A 218 5.86 -25.70 8.04
C GLY A 218 7.03 -26.64 7.74
N ARG A 219 7.45 -26.72 6.47
CA ARG A 219 8.63 -27.49 6.05
C ARG A 219 9.91 -27.04 6.76
N MET A 220 10.15 -25.74 6.85
CA MET A 220 11.32 -25.19 7.54
C MET A 220 11.36 -25.59 9.03
N VAL A 221 10.19 -25.68 9.68
CA VAL A 221 10.05 -26.13 11.07
C VAL A 221 10.28 -27.64 11.19
N ASP A 222 9.68 -28.43 10.30
CA ASP A 222 9.79 -29.90 10.28
C ASP A 222 11.23 -30.37 10.01
N GLU A 223 11.93 -29.70 9.10
CA GLU A 223 13.35 -29.91 8.80
C GLU A 223 14.29 -29.37 9.89
N ARG A 224 13.75 -28.73 10.95
CA ARG A 224 14.49 -28.19 12.09
C ARG A 224 15.60 -27.21 11.71
N VAL A 225 15.37 -26.40 10.67
CA VAL A 225 16.31 -25.38 10.22
C VAL A 225 16.58 -24.38 11.36
N VAL A 226 17.83 -24.00 11.56
CA VAL A 226 18.21 -22.97 12.55
C VAL A 226 17.84 -21.60 12.01
N TRP A 227 17.06 -20.84 12.79
CA TRP A 227 16.57 -19.53 12.37
C TRP A 227 17.58 -18.44 12.71
N ASP A 228 17.86 -17.57 11.75
CA ASP A 228 18.62 -16.34 11.94
C ASP A 228 17.68 -15.12 12.04
N ASN A 229 18.25 -13.92 12.26
CA ASN A 229 17.46 -12.68 12.34
C ASN A 229 16.61 -12.46 11.08
N VAL A 230 17.11 -12.83 9.90
CA VAL A 230 16.41 -12.68 8.62
C VAL A 230 15.20 -13.61 8.55
N THR A 231 15.32 -14.83 9.07
CA THR A 231 14.20 -15.77 9.18
C THR A 231 13.11 -15.23 10.07
N TYR A 232 13.44 -14.77 11.28
CA TYR A 232 12.42 -14.21 12.18
C TYR A 232 11.70 -13.01 11.55
N VAL A 233 12.42 -12.13 10.86
CA VAL A 233 11.84 -11.00 10.13
C VAL A 233 10.91 -11.46 9.01
N SER A 234 11.34 -12.42 8.18
CA SER A 234 10.54 -12.95 7.07
C SER A 234 9.25 -13.61 7.58
N VAL A 235 9.36 -14.41 8.64
CA VAL A 235 8.22 -15.11 9.26
C VAL A 235 7.27 -14.15 9.97
N MET A 236 7.77 -13.15 10.71
CA MET A 236 6.92 -12.11 11.31
C MET A 236 6.19 -11.30 10.24
N GLY A 237 6.87 -11.00 9.13
CA GLY A 237 6.27 -10.37 7.96
C GLY A 237 5.09 -11.20 7.43
N LEU A 238 5.27 -12.51 7.26
CA LEU A 238 4.20 -13.44 6.90
C LEU A 238 3.04 -13.40 7.91
N CYS A 239 3.31 -13.52 9.22
CA CYS A 239 2.29 -13.44 10.27
C CYS A 239 1.48 -12.14 10.21
N GLY A 240 2.15 -11.02 9.93
CA GLY A 240 1.52 -9.71 9.74
C GLY A 240 0.61 -9.68 8.51
N GLN A 241 1.01 -10.27 7.38
CA GLN A 241 0.18 -10.30 6.17
C GLN A 241 -1.06 -11.18 6.32
N ILE A 242 -0.93 -12.35 6.94
CA ILE A 242 -2.09 -13.23 7.23
C ILE A 242 -2.94 -12.72 8.41
N ARG A 243 -2.48 -11.69 9.13
CA ARG A 243 -3.11 -11.12 10.33
C ARG A 243 -3.37 -12.13 11.44
N ASP A 244 -2.49 -13.12 11.58
CA ASP A 244 -2.57 -14.14 12.64
C ASP A 244 -1.69 -13.75 13.83
N LEU A 245 -2.31 -13.05 14.79
CA LEU A 245 -1.65 -12.64 16.02
C LEU A 245 -1.13 -13.83 16.83
N ARG A 246 -1.81 -14.99 16.80
CA ARG A 246 -1.43 -16.15 17.59
C ARG A 246 -0.12 -16.74 17.11
N SER A 247 0.04 -16.89 15.80
CA SER A 247 1.31 -17.34 15.20
C SER A 247 2.42 -16.30 15.41
N GLY A 248 2.11 -15.01 15.26
CA GLY A 248 3.06 -13.93 15.55
C GLY A 248 3.60 -13.95 16.99
N LEU A 249 2.73 -14.20 17.98
CA LEU A 249 3.13 -14.34 19.38
C LEU A 249 4.04 -15.55 19.63
N GLN A 250 3.79 -16.69 18.98
CA GLN A 250 4.64 -17.87 19.10
C GLN A 250 6.05 -17.60 18.54
N VAL A 251 6.12 -16.93 17.39
CA VAL A 251 7.38 -16.53 16.76
C VAL A 251 8.14 -15.53 17.62
N HIS A 252 7.45 -14.54 18.19
CA HIS A 252 8.07 -13.57 19.11
C HIS A 252 8.58 -14.26 20.40
N ALA A 253 7.81 -15.17 20.99
CA ALA A 253 8.28 -15.94 22.15
C ALA A 253 9.51 -16.80 21.82
N ARG A 254 9.56 -17.40 20.63
CA ARG A 254 10.72 -18.16 20.14
C ARG A 254 11.93 -17.26 19.92
N LEU A 255 11.75 -16.05 19.40
CA LEU A 255 12.81 -15.04 19.24
C LEU A 255 13.43 -14.69 20.60
N LEU A 256 12.60 -14.40 21.60
CA LEU A 256 13.06 -14.07 22.96
C LEU A 256 13.85 -15.22 23.59
N ARG A 257 13.39 -16.46 23.40
CA ARG A 257 14.10 -17.67 23.89
C ARG A 257 15.43 -17.92 23.19
N ALA A 258 15.57 -17.51 21.93
CA ALA A 258 16.82 -17.65 21.18
C ALA A 258 17.91 -16.66 21.62
N GLY A 259 17.58 -15.66 22.46
CA GLY A 259 18.53 -14.68 22.96
C GLY A 259 19.11 -13.77 21.87
N LEU A 260 18.42 -13.65 20.73
CA LEU A 260 18.85 -12.79 19.62
C LEU A 260 18.76 -11.32 20.01
N LEU A 261 19.69 -10.52 19.47
CA LEU A 261 19.76 -9.08 19.76
C LEU A 261 18.49 -8.39 19.30
N PHE A 262 17.84 -7.69 20.23
CA PHE A 262 16.67 -6.87 19.96
C PHE A 262 17.11 -5.52 19.40
N ASP A 263 17.41 -5.50 18.11
CA ASP A 263 17.83 -4.31 17.39
C ASP A 263 16.65 -3.61 16.68
N VAL A 264 16.98 -2.49 16.03
CA VAL A 264 16.04 -1.66 15.28
C VAL A 264 15.40 -2.41 14.11
N PHE A 265 16.12 -3.36 13.52
CA PHE A 265 15.65 -4.16 12.39
C PHE A 265 14.55 -5.13 12.85
N VAL A 266 14.82 -5.92 13.88
CA VAL A 266 13.84 -6.85 14.48
C VAL A 266 12.68 -6.08 15.12
N GLY A 267 12.95 -4.99 15.83
CA GLY A 267 11.95 -4.15 16.46
C GLY A 267 10.96 -3.54 15.46
N SER A 268 11.45 -3.06 14.31
CA SER A 268 10.59 -2.50 13.26
C SER A 268 9.59 -3.54 12.71
N MET A 269 10.01 -4.79 12.54
CA MET A 269 9.14 -5.86 12.05
C MET A 269 8.14 -6.35 13.08
N LEU A 270 8.51 -6.38 14.36
CA LEU A 270 7.55 -6.67 15.43
C LEU A 270 6.46 -5.61 15.51
N ILE A 271 6.82 -4.33 15.38
CA ILE A 271 5.86 -3.22 15.34
C ILE A 271 4.91 -3.38 14.15
N ASP A 272 5.43 -3.65 12.95
CA ASP A 272 4.62 -3.89 11.74
C ASP A 272 3.68 -5.09 11.92
N MET A 273 4.19 -6.22 12.40
CA MET A 273 3.40 -7.43 12.66
C MET A 273 2.28 -7.17 13.67
N TYR A 274 2.60 -6.55 14.82
CA TYR A 274 1.60 -6.22 15.82
C TYR A 274 0.58 -5.21 15.28
N GLY A 275 1.02 -4.19 14.53
CA GLY A 275 0.16 -3.20 13.90
C GLY A 275 -0.87 -3.85 12.96
N LYS A 276 -0.42 -4.68 12.01
CA LYS A 276 -1.30 -5.38 11.06
C LYS A 276 -2.27 -6.37 11.74
N CYS A 277 -1.88 -6.92 12.88
CA CYS A 277 -2.69 -7.84 13.68
C CYS A 277 -3.62 -7.16 14.69
N GLY A 278 -3.72 -5.83 14.71
CA GLY A 278 -4.57 -5.09 15.65
C GLY A 278 -3.99 -4.84 17.04
N GLY A 279 -2.75 -5.26 17.29
CA GLY A 279 -2.06 -5.20 18.58
C GLY A 279 -1.26 -3.92 18.81
N VAL A 280 -1.82 -2.74 18.55
CA VAL A 280 -1.10 -1.45 18.60
C VAL A 280 -0.41 -1.19 19.95
N LEU A 281 -1.05 -1.56 21.06
CA LEU A 281 -0.44 -1.42 22.39
C LEU A 281 0.81 -2.28 22.56
N SER A 282 0.85 -3.47 21.95
CA SER A 282 2.03 -4.32 21.95
C SER A 282 3.12 -3.74 21.04
N ALA A 283 2.74 -3.17 19.90
CA ALA A 283 3.66 -2.44 19.02
C ALA A 283 4.31 -1.26 19.77
N LYS A 284 3.53 -0.49 20.53
CA LYS A 284 4.05 0.60 21.38
C LYS A 284 5.02 0.09 22.45
N LYS A 285 4.71 -1.02 23.13
CA LYS A 285 5.64 -1.62 24.11
C LYS A 285 6.98 -2.02 23.49
N VAL A 286 6.95 -2.60 22.28
CA VAL A 286 8.17 -2.92 21.54
C VAL A 286 8.96 -1.64 21.23
N PHE A 287 8.28 -0.61 20.74
CA PHE A 287 8.89 0.69 20.44
C PHE A 287 9.55 1.33 21.68
N ASP A 288 8.84 1.29 22.82
CA ASP A 288 9.29 1.88 24.07
C ASP A 288 10.55 1.18 24.60
N GLY A 289 10.69 -0.13 24.37
CA GLY A 289 11.84 -0.94 24.76
C GLY A 289 13.10 -0.76 23.91
N LEU A 290 13.03 -0.07 22.77
CA LEU A 290 14.21 0.16 21.91
C LEU A 290 15.07 1.32 22.44
N GLN A 291 16.37 1.07 22.59
CA GLN A 291 17.33 2.07 23.08
C GLN A 291 17.66 3.15 22.02
N ASN A 292 17.76 2.75 20.74
CA ASN A 292 18.05 3.65 19.62
C ASN A 292 16.91 3.55 18.61
N ARG A 293 16.19 4.64 18.37
CA ARG A 293 15.05 4.66 17.46
C ARG A 293 15.41 5.44 16.21
N ASN A 294 15.49 4.76 15.07
CA ASN A 294 15.66 5.43 13.78
C ASN A 294 14.31 5.82 13.17
N VAL A 295 14.34 6.55 12.05
CA VAL A 295 13.12 6.96 11.31
C VAL A 295 12.22 5.79 10.90
N VAL A 296 12.79 4.59 10.69
CA VAL A 296 12.03 3.40 10.27
C VAL A 296 11.10 2.93 11.38
N VAL A 297 11.58 2.83 12.63
CA VAL A 297 10.77 2.39 13.77
C VAL A 297 9.70 3.43 14.13
N TRP A 298 10.03 4.71 14.07
CA TRP A 298 9.04 5.79 14.22
C TRP A 298 7.92 5.69 13.17
N THR A 299 8.30 5.53 11.90
CA THR A 299 7.33 5.41 10.80
C THR A 299 6.52 4.11 10.90
N ALA A 300 7.12 3.01 11.37
CA ALA A 300 6.41 1.76 11.61
C ALA A 300 5.34 1.90 12.70
N LEU A 301 5.65 2.59 13.81
CA LEU A 301 4.68 2.81 14.88
C LEU A 301 3.54 3.74 14.41
N MET A 302 3.86 4.82 13.68
CA MET A 302 2.84 5.68 13.06
C MET A 302 1.95 4.88 12.11
N THR A 303 2.53 3.99 11.30
CA THR A 303 1.80 3.11 10.39
C THR A 303 0.89 2.15 11.15
N ALA A 304 1.35 1.60 12.28
CA ALA A 304 0.54 0.74 13.14
C ALA A 304 -0.69 1.48 13.69
N TYR A 305 -0.53 2.71 14.18
CA TYR A 305 -1.66 3.55 14.59
C TYR A 305 -2.60 3.88 13.42
N LEU A 306 -2.05 4.29 12.26
CA LEU A 306 -2.81 4.59 11.05
C LEU A 306 -3.70 3.41 10.60
N GLN A 307 -3.16 2.20 10.56
CA GLN A 307 -3.87 1.00 10.11
C GLN A 307 -5.01 0.58 11.05
N ASN A 308 -4.94 1.00 12.31
CA ASN A 308 -5.92 0.67 13.34
C ASN A 308 -6.96 1.79 13.57
N GLY A 309 -6.92 2.86 12.79
CA GLY A 309 -7.87 3.97 12.88
C GLY A 309 -7.54 5.01 13.95
N ASP A 310 -6.42 4.86 14.65
CA ASP A 310 -5.94 5.79 15.68
C ASP A 310 -5.16 6.96 15.04
N PHE A 311 -5.83 7.70 14.16
CA PHE A 311 -5.20 8.71 13.31
C PHE A 311 -4.56 9.86 14.09
N GLU A 312 -5.20 10.32 15.18
CA GLU A 312 -4.69 11.40 16.03
C GLU A 312 -3.38 11.00 16.72
N GLU A 313 -3.31 9.78 17.26
CA GLU A 313 -2.09 9.27 17.89
C GLU A 313 -0.95 9.16 16.87
N SER A 314 -1.24 8.74 15.64
CA SER A 314 -0.25 8.76 14.56
C SER A 314 0.30 10.17 14.30
N LEU A 315 -0.55 11.22 14.34
CA LEU A 315 -0.12 12.61 14.16
C LEU A 315 0.68 13.13 15.36
N ASN A 316 0.26 12.78 16.59
CA ASN A 316 0.93 13.16 17.83
C ASN A 316 2.37 12.64 17.89
N LEU A 317 2.65 11.47 17.31
CA LEU A 317 4.00 10.91 17.24
C LEU A 317 4.99 11.78 16.47
N LEU A 318 4.55 12.59 15.50
CA LEU A 318 5.46 13.53 14.82
C LEU A 318 6.01 14.56 15.81
N THR A 319 5.15 15.06 16.72
CA THR A 319 5.57 16.00 17.75
C THR A 319 6.53 15.34 18.74
N CYS A 320 6.30 14.07 19.09
CA CYS A 320 7.23 13.30 19.94
C CYS A 320 8.58 13.09 19.25
N MET A 321 8.59 12.74 17.96
CA MET A 321 9.79 12.58 17.15
C MET A 321 10.59 13.89 17.08
N ASP A 322 9.91 15.01 16.84
CA ASP A 322 10.54 16.35 16.79
C ASP A 322 11.10 16.78 18.15
N ARG A 323 10.41 16.47 19.25
CA ARG A 323 10.88 16.77 20.62
C ARG A 323 12.12 15.97 21.01
N GLU A 324 12.21 14.71 20.58
CA GLU A 324 13.40 13.89 20.81
C GLU A 324 14.60 14.44 20.02
N GLY A 325 14.37 14.98 18.83
CA GLY A 325 15.39 15.70 18.03
C GLY A 325 16.53 14.82 17.51
N THR A 326 16.47 13.50 17.73
CA THR A 326 17.47 12.51 17.33
C THR A 326 17.38 12.14 15.85
N VAL A 327 16.19 12.25 15.26
CA VAL A 327 15.89 11.81 13.89
C VAL A 327 14.92 12.77 13.20
N MET A 328 15.08 12.89 11.88
CA MET A 328 14.22 13.73 11.05
C MET A 328 13.21 12.89 10.27
N ALA A 329 12.00 13.42 10.12
CA ALA A 329 10.96 12.82 9.27
C ALA A 329 11.43 12.74 7.80
N ASN A 330 11.09 11.65 7.13
CA ASN A 330 11.38 11.42 5.72
C ASN A 330 10.09 11.35 4.89
N GLU A 331 10.22 11.07 3.59
CA GLU A 331 9.10 10.98 2.65
C GLU A 331 8.05 9.93 3.05
N TYR A 332 8.47 8.82 3.67
CA TYR A 332 7.56 7.78 4.15
C TYR A 332 6.80 8.23 5.39
N THR A 333 7.48 8.91 6.33
CA THR A 333 6.84 9.51 7.51
C THR A 333 5.74 10.49 7.09
N PHE A 334 6.02 11.40 6.16
CA PHE A 334 5.01 12.35 5.68
C PHE A 334 3.85 11.66 4.95
N ALA A 335 4.11 10.63 4.15
CA ALA A 335 3.05 9.89 3.49
C ALA A 335 2.08 9.23 4.49
N VAL A 336 2.59 8.66 5.58
CA VAL A 336 1.76 8.08 6.67
C VAL A 336 0.92 9.16 7.36
N LEU A 337 1.54 10.28 7.73
CA LEU A 337 0.86 11.37 8.44
C LEU A 337 -0.21 12.05 7.58
N LEU A 338 0.04 12.27 6.30
CA LEU A 338 -0.95 12.81 5.36
C LEU A 338 -2.14 11.86 5.19
N ASN A 339 -1.89 10.54 5.15
CA ASN A 339 -2.96 9.54 5.15
C ASN A 339 -3.73 9.51 6.47
N ALA A 340 -3.08 9.78 7.62
CA ALA A 340 -3.76 9.96 8.89
C ALA A 340 -4.70 11.17 8.86
N CYS A 341 -4.25 12.32 8.36
CA CYS A 341 -5.10 13.49 8.12
C CYS A 341 -6.28 13.17 7.18
N ALA A 342 -6.06 12.36 6.15
CA ALA A 342 -7.10 11.90 5.24
C ALA A 342 -8.17 11.05 5.96
N GLY A 343 -7.76 10.24 6.95
CA GLY A 343 -8.63 9.39 7.77
C GLY A 343 -9.64 10.20 8.56
N ILE A 344 -9.19 11.27 9.22
CA ILE A 344 -10.03 12.19 10.02
C ILE A 344 -10.56 13.40 9.24
N ALA A 345 -10.23 13.51 7.94
CA ALA A 345 -10.56 14.66 7.09
C ALA A 345 -10.11 16.03 7.65
N ALA A 346 -8.95 16.05 8.31
CA ALA A 346 -8.38 17.25 8.93
C ALA A 346 -7.60 18.10 7.92
N LEU A 347 -8.32 18.91 7.14
CA LEU A 347 -7.75 19.75 6.08
C LEU A 347 -6.66 20.70 6.61
N GLY A 348 -6.90 21.36 7.74
CA GLY A 348 -5.94 22.32 8.31
C GLY A 348 -4.61 21.68 8.71
N HIS A 349 -4.66 20.51 9.34
CA HIS A 349 -3.47 19.72 9.67
C HIS A 349 -2.76 19.24 8.41
N GLY A 350 -3.52 18.83 7.38
CA GLY A 350 -3.01 18.47 6.07
C GLY A 350 -2.25 19.60 5.38
N ASP A 351 -2.76 20.83 5.43
CA ASP A 351 -2.10 22.01 4.87
C ASP A 351 -0.78 22.33 5.58
N LEU A 352 -0.74 22.20 6.91
CA LEU A 352 0.49 22.38 7.69
C LEU A 352 1.55 21.34 7.31
N LEU A 353 1.16 20.07 7.15
CA LEU A 353 2.06 19.01 6.70
C LEU A 353 2.53 19.24 5.26
N HIS A 354 1.65 19.70 4.37
CA HIS A 354 2.01 20.03 2.98
C HIS A 354 3.06 21.15 2.94
N ALA A 355 2.85 22.24 3.68
CA ALA A 355 3.84 23.33 3.77
C ALA A 355 5.19 22.84 4.32
N ARG A 356 5.17 21.91 5.29
CA ARG A 356 6.40 21.31 5.84
C ARG A 356 7.10 20.41 4.82
N VAL A 357 6.35 19.61 4.06
CA VAL A 357 6.86 18.78 2.95
C VAL A 357 7.57 19.64 1.91
N GLU A 358 6.98 20.78 1.54
CA GLU A 358 7.61 21.71 0.59
C GLU A 358 8.90 22.31 1.14
N LYS A 359 8.86 22.80 2.39
CA LYS A 359 10.01 23.41 3.07
C LYS A 359 11.19 22.46 3.22
N LEU A 360 10.94 21.17 3.44
CA LEU A 360 11.97 20.15 3.59
C LEU A 360 12.42 19.53 2.26
N GLY A 361 11.87 19.98 1.13
CA GLY A 361 12.30 19.54 -0.21
C GLY A 361 11.66 18.22 -0.68
N PHE A 362 10.64 17.70 0.00
CA PHE A 362 9.99 16.43 -0.36
C PHE A 362 8.93 16.56 -1.48
N LYS A 363 8.74 17.75 -2.05
CA LYS A 363 7.68 18.04 -3.04
C LYS A 363 7.69 17.15 -4.29
N ASN A 364 8.85 16.65 -4.70
CA ASN A 364 8.99 15.84 -5.93
C ASN A 364 8.85 14.33 -5.66
N HIS A 365 8.70 13.91 -4.40
CA HIS A 365 8.56 12.49 -4.07
C HIS A 365 7.13 12.02 -4.39
N VAL A 366 7.02 11.08 -5.33
CA VAL A 366 5.73 10.54 -5.81
C VAL A 366 4.88 10.00 -4.65
N ILE A 367 5.48 9.30 -3.69
CA ILE A 367 4.77 8.76 -2.52
C ILE A 367 4.08 9.85 -1.69
N VAL A 368 4.76 10.99 -1.49
CA VAL A 368 4.22 12.12 -0.72
C VAL A 368 3.10 12.80 -1.50
N ARG A 369 3.29 12.96 -2.82
CA ARG A 369 2.28 13.57 -3.71
C ARG A 369 1.02 12.71 -3.81
N ASN A 370 1.16 11.39 -3.88
CA ASN A 370 0.03 10.45 -3.81
C ASN A 370 -0.73 10.59 -2.48
N ALA A 371 -0.01 10.71 -1.35
CA ALA A 371 -0.63 10.93 -0.04
C ALA A 371 -1.32 12.31 0.05
N LEU A 372 -0.76 13.36 -0.54
CA LEU A 372 -1.38 14.69 -0.62
C LEU A 372 -2.68 14.67 -1.44
N ILE A 373 -2.69 13.99 -2.59
CA ILE A 373 -3.89 13.82 -3.42
C ILE A 373 -5.01 13.15 -2.59
N ASN A 374 -4.69 12.05 -1.91
CA ASN A 374 -5.64 11.33 -1.06
C ASN A 374 -6.12 12.18 0.12
N MET A 375 -5.21 12.91 0.79
CA MET A 375 -5.53 13.81 1.90
C MET A 375 -6.50 14.91 1.47
N TYR A 376 -6.19 15.63 0.38
CA TYR A 376 -7.05 16.70 -0.11
C TYR A 376 -8.40 16.19 -0.58
N SER A 377 -8.44 15.05 -1.28
CA SER A 377 -9.70 14.44 -1.69
C SER A 377 -10.56 14.05 -0.48
N LYS A 378 -10.03 13.27 0.47
CA LYS A 378 -10.78 12.84 1.66
C LYS A 378 -11.09 13.95 2.68
N SER A 379 -10.50 15.13 2.51
CA SER A 379 -10.78 16.33 3.30
C SER A 379 -11.72 17.33 2.59
N GLY A 380 -12.30 16.93 1.44
CA GLY A 380 -13.30 17.72 0.72
C GLY A 380 -12.74 18.84 -0.15
N SER A 381 -11.43 18.85 -0.45
CA SER A 381 -10.79 19.82 -1.35
C SER A 381 -10.31 19.14 -2.64
N ILE A 382 -11.24 18.76 -3.51
CA ILE A 382 -10.89 18.09 -4.78
C ILE A 382 -10.11 18.99 -5.74
N GLY A 383 -10.29 20.32 -5.65
CA GLY A 383 -9.49 21.29 -6.41
C GLY A 383 -8.00 21.21 -6.04
N SER A 384 -7.67 21.31 -4.75
CA SER A 384 -6.29 21.18 -4.26
C SER A 384 -5.69 19.80 -4.58
N SER A 385 -6.51 18.75 -4.55
CA SER A 385 -6.11 17.40 -4.97
C SER A 385 -5.69 17.38 -6.46
N TYR A 386 -6.48 18.02 -7.32
CA TYR A 386 -6.16 18.18 -8.74
C TYR A 386 -4.93 19.05 -8.97
N ASP A 387 -4.75 20.15 -8.21
CA ASP A 387 -3.57 21.01 -8.35
C ASP A 387 -2.27 20.23 -8.07
N VAL A 388 -2.26 19.40 -7.01
CA VAL A 388 -1.15 18.50 -6.71
C VAL A 388 -0.92 17.51 -7.84
N PHE A 389 -1.99 16.88 -8.35
CA PHE A 389 -1.91 15.94 -9.48
C PHE A 389 -1.36 16.59 -10.76
N PHE A 390 -1.85 17.79 -11.08
CA PHE A 390 -1.49 18.54 -12.28
C PHE A 390 0.00 18.92 -12.27
N ASP A 391 0.51 19.38 -11.12
CA ASP A 391 1.90 19.80 -10.94
C ASP A 391 2.90 18.62 -10.89
N MET A 392 2.45 17.35 -10.83
CA MET A 392 3.34 16.18 -10.88
C MET A 392 3.91 15.91 -12.28
N LYS A 393 5.24 15.84 -12.37
CA LYS A 393 5.97 15.47 -13.61
C LYS A 393 5.95 13.98 -13.94
N LYS A 394 6.02 13.14 -12.89
CA LYS A 394 5.95 11.68 -12.99
C LYS A 394 4.76 11.21 -12.17
N ARG A 395 3.88 10.45 -12.80
CA ARG A 395 2.67 9.89 -12.21
C ARG A 395 2.77 8.39 -12.34
N ASP A 396 2.54 7.67 -11.25
CA ASP A 396 2.41 6.22 -11.28
C ASP A 396 0.93 5.82 -11.27
N ILE A 397 0.67 4.53 -11.38
CA ILE A 397 -0.68 3.98 -11.32
C ILE A 397 -1.45 4.38 -10.04
N ILE A 398 -0.74 4.57 -8.92
CA ILE A 398 -1.34 4.98 -7.65
C ILE A 398 -1.80 6.44 -7.75
N THR A 399 -1.01 7.32 -8.39
CA THR A 399 -1.37 8.71 -8.66
C THR A 399 -2.68 8.83 -9.44
N TRP A 400 -2.81 8.08 -10.54
CA TRP A 400 -4.02 8.09 -11.39
C TRP A 400 -5.23 7.55 -10.65
N ASN A 401 -5.07 6.41 -9.96
CA ASN A 401 -6.14 5.78 -9.18
C ASN A 401 -6.66 6.69 -8.07
N ALA A 402 -5.76 7.40 -7.38
CA ALA A 402 -6.14 8.34 -6.32
C ALA A 402 -7.05 9.46 -6.86
N MET A 403 -6.78 9.99 -8.06
CA MET A 403 -7.64 11.01 -8.68
C MET A 403 -8.95 10.46 -9.22
N ILE A 404 -8.96 9.29 -9.88
CA ILE A 404 -10.19 8.67 -10.41
C ILE A 404 -11.16 8.36 -9.25
N CYS A 405 -10.66 7.75 -8.18
CA CYS A 405 -11.45 7.47 -6.98
C CYS A 405 -11.87 8.78 -6.28
N GLY A 406 -10.97 9.77 -6.21
CA GLY A 406 -11.26 11.07 -5.62
C GLY A 406 -12.42 11.79 -6.32
N TYR A 407 -12.41 11.88 -7.65
CA TYR A 407 -13.52 12.46 -8.40
C TYR A 407 -14.83 11.66 -8.24
N SER A 408 -14.74 10.33 -8.23
CA SER A 408 -15.90 9.45 -8.04
C SER A 408 -16.58 9.70 -6.69
N HIS A 409 -15.81 9.76 -5.60
CA HIS A 409 -16.34 10.08 -4.26
C HIS A 409 -16.95 11.48 -4.14
N HIS A 410 -16.65 12.40 -5.07
CA HIS A 410 -17.20 13.75 -5.10
C HIS A 410 -18.42 13.89 -6.02
N GLY A 411 -18.91 12.79 -6.60
CA GLY A 411 -20.00 12.81 -7.58
C GLY A 411 -19.57 13.33 -8.96
N LEU A 412 -18.26 13.56 -9.17
CA LEU A 412 -17.70 14.11 -10.40
C LEU A 412 -17.33 12.98 -11.38
N GLY A 413 -18.29 12.10 -11.67
CA GLY A 413 -18.06 10.88 -12.46
C GLY A 413 -17.53 11.16 -13.87
N LYS A 414 -17.92 12.28 -14.49
CA LYS A 414 -17.43 12.65 -15.84
C LYS A 414 -15.94 12.94 -15.81
N GLN A 415 -15.49 13.69 -14.82
CA GLN A 415 -14.08 14.01 -14.59
C GLN A 415 -13.28 12.74 -14.30
N ALA A 416 -13.83 11.81 -13.50
CA ALA A 416 -13.18 10.52 -13.25
C ALA A 416 -12.95 9.72 -14.54
N LEU A 417 -13.93 9.66 -15.44
CA LEU A 417 -13.80 8.97 -16.74
C LEU A 417 -12.80 9.67 -17.67
N LEU A 418 -12.72 11.00 -17.65
CA LEU A 418 -11.70 11.75 -18.41
C LEU A 418 -10.28 11.44 -17.90
N VAL A 419 -10.07 11.45 -16.59
CA VAL A 419 -8.76 11.09 -16.00
C VAL A 419 -8.36 9.66 -16.33
N PHE A 420 -9.32 8.73 -16.41
CA PHE A 420 -9.05 7.37 -16.88
C PHE A 420 -8.60 7.31 -18.35
N GLN A 421 -9.22 8.10 -19.23
CA GLN A 421 -8.81 8.19 -20.62
C GLN A 421 -7.40 8.79 -20.76
N ASP A 422 -7.09 9.82 -19.96
CA ASP A 422 -5.75 10.42 -19.91
C ASP A 422 -4.69 9.41 -19.41
N MET A 423 -5.03 8.59 -18.40
CA MET A 423 -4.16 7.52 -17.90
C MET A 423 -3.79 6.53 -19.00
N VAL A 424 -4.79 6.03 -19.73
CA VAL A 424 -4.58 5.09 -20.85
C VAL A 424 -3.77 5.74 -21.96
N SER A 425 -4.04 7.02 -22.27
CA SER A 425 -3.31 7.78 -23.29
C SER A 425 -1.85 8.05 -22.91
N ALA A 426 -1.56 8.15 -21.61
CA ALA A 426 -0.20 8.26 -21.07
C ALA A 426 0.57 6.93 -21.09
N GLY A 427 -0.05 5.83 -21.49
CA GLY A 427 0.58 4.50 -21.55
C GLY A 427 0.65 3.77 -20.21
N GLU A 428 -0.03 4.28 -19.16
CA GLU A 428 -0.10 3.61 -17.87
C GLU A 428 -1.14 2.48 -17.91
N CYS A 429 -0.76 1.28 -17.47
CA CYS A 429 -1.64 0.12 -17.48
C CYS A 429 -2.65 0.20 -16.32
N PRO A 430 -3.97 0.15 -16.58
CA PRO A 430 -4.97 0.01 -15.52
C PRO A 430 -4.74 -1.23 -14.65
N ASN A 431 -5.18 -1.19 -13.39
CA ASN A 431 -5.21 -2.35 -12.49
C ASN A 431 -6.59 -2.55 -11.86
N HIS A 432 -6.70 -3.54 -10.97
CA HIS A 432 -7.91 -3.83 -10.20
C HIS A 432 -8.50 -2.58 -9.52
N VAL A 433 -7.68 -1.73 -8.91
CA VAL A 433 -8.17 -0.53 -8.21
C VAL A 433 -8.68 0.54 -9.19
N THR A 434 -8.08 0.65 -10.38
CA THR A 434 -8.52 1.59 -11.42
C THR A 434 -9.98 1.35 -11.79
N PHE A 435 -10.36 0.08 -12.01
CA PHE A 435 -11.72 -0.26 -12.44
C PHE A 435 -12.76 -0.14 -11.33
N VAL A 436 -12.40 -0.28 -10.06
CA VAL A 436 -13.29 0.10 -8.94
C VAL A 436 -13.67 1.59 -9.06
N GLY A 437 -12.70 2.46 -9.32
CA GLY A 437 -12.94 3.89 -9.53
C GLY A 437 -13.81 4.17 -10.77
N VAL A 438 -13.48 3.56 -11.91
CA VAL A 438 -14.22 3.74 -13.18
C VAL A 438 -15.67 3.25 -13.09
N LEU A 439 -15.90 2.07 -12.51
CA LEU A 439 -17.25 1.52 -12.35
C LEU A 439 -18.07 2.33 -11.33
N SER A 440 -17.43 2.82 -10.26
CA SER A 440 -18.07 3.75 -9.33
C SER A 440 -18.48 5.05 -10.04
N ALA A 441 -17.63 5.63 -10.88
CA ALA A 441 -17.96 6.79 -11.71
C ALA A 441 -19.15 6.51 -12.64
N CYS A 442 -19.18 5.34 -13.29
CA CYS A 442 -20.32 4.91 -14.11
C CYS A 442 -21.60 4.82 -13.27
N ALA A 443 -21.52 4.25 -12.05
CA ALA A 443 -22.63 4.15 -11.14
C ALA A 443 -23.18 5.52 -10.74
N HIS A 444 -22.32 6.51 -10.52
CA HIS A 444 -22.73 7.89 -10.20
C HIS A 444 -23.45 8.59 -11.35
N LEU A 445 -23.13 8.22 -12.59
CA LEU A 445 -23.76 8.75 -13.80
C LEU A 445 -24.90 7.87 -14.32
N ALA A 446 -25.21 6.77 -13.63
CA ALA A 446 -26.16 5.74 -14.07
C ALA A 446 -25.90 5.21 -15.51
N LEU A 447 -24.62 5.12 -15.92
CA LEU A 447 -24.22 4.71 -17.28
C LEU A 447 -24.16 3.18 -17.40
N VAL A 448 -25.33 2.53 -17.35
CA VAL A 448 -25.45 1.06 -17.25
C VAL A 448 -24.67 0.34 -18.36
N GLN A 449 -24.86 0.73 -19.61
CA GLN A 449 -24.20 0.11 -20.76
C GLN A 449 -22.67 0.25 -20.70
N GLN A 450 -22.17 1.43 -20.32
CA GLN A 450 -20.72 1.65 -20.20
C GLN A 450 -20.13 0.86 -19.03
N GLY A 451 -20.84 0.74 -17.91
CA GLY A 451 -20.42 -0.10 -16.78
C GLY A 451 -20.17 -1.55 -17.20
N PHE A 452 -21.11 -2.16 -17.92
CA PHE A 452 -20.95 -3.53 -18.42
C PHE A 452 -19.87 -3.65 -19.51
N TYR A 453 -19.70 -2.63 -20.36
CA TYR A 453 -18.61 -2.58 -21.32
C TYR A 453 -17.24 -2.61 -20.64
N TYR A 454 -17.03 -1.79 -19.60
CA TYR A 454 -15.78 -1.78 -18.85
C TYR A 454 -15.52 -3.11 -18.14
N LEU A 455 -16.53 -3.65 -17.44
CA LEU A 455 -16.42 -4.89 -16.68
C LEU A 455 -16.08 -6.09 -17.57
N ASN A 456 -16.79 -6.24 -18.70
CA ASN A 456 -16.72 -7.46 -19.49
C ASN A 456 -15.68 -7.40 -20.60
N GLN A 457 -15.44 -6.24 -21.22
CA GLN A 457 -14.53 -6.13 -22.38
C GLN A 457 -13.20 -5.49 -22.03
N VAL A 458 -13.23 -4.35 -21.32
CA VAL A 458 -12.00 -3.58 -21.08
C VAL A 458 -11.12 -4.27 -20.04
N MET A 459 -11.69 -4.75 -18.93
CA MET A 459 -10.94 -5.50 -17.92
C MET A 459 -10.30 -6.77 -18.50
N GLU A 460 -11.03 -7.52 -19.32
CA GLU A 460 -10.51 -8.72 -20.01
C GLU A 460 -9.32 -8.37 -20.93
N ARG A 461 -9.43 -7.28 -21.70
CA ARG A 461 -8.33 -6.79 -22.57
C ARG A 461 -7.04 -6.52 -21.78
N PHE A 462 -7.16 -6.05 -20.54
CA PHE A 462 -6.03 -5.82 -19.63
C PHE A 462 -5.68 -7.04 -18.75
N LYS A 463 -6.35 -8.18 -18.95
CA LYS A 463 -6.18 -9.42 -18.17
C LYS A 463 -6.41 -9.22 -16.67
N ILE A 464 -7.41 -8.41 -16.33
CA ILE A 464 -7.82 -8.14 -14.95
C ILE A 464 -9.11 -8.91 -14.68
N GLU A 465 -9.06 -9.83 -13.73
CA GLU A 465 -10.26 -10.55 -13.29
C GLU A 465 -11.11 -9.67 -12.36
N PRO A 466 -12.44 -9.57 -12.58
CA PRO A 466 -13.29 -8.78 -11.69
C PRO A 466 -13.49 -9.42 -10.31
N GLY A 467 -13.07 -8.72 -9.26
CA GLY A 467 -13.37 -9.05 -7.86
C GLY A 467 -14.72 -8.52 -7.33
N LEU A 468 -15.00 -8.82 -6.05
CA LEU A 468 -16.23 -8.45 -5.33
C LEU A 468 -16.51 -6.94 -5.36
N GLU A 469 -15.48 -6.10 -5.29
CA GLU A 469 -15.61 -4.65 -5.28
C GLU A 469 -16.15 -4.12 -6.61
N HIS A 470 -15.73 -4.72 -7.72
CA HIS A 470 -16.23 -4.37 -9.06
C HIS A 470 -17.70 -4.73 -9.19
N TYR A 471 -18.07 -5.95 -8.79
CA TYR A 471 -19.45 -6.39 -8.83
C TYR A 471 -20.35 -5.57 -7.92
N THR A 472 -19.86 -5.15 -6.75
CA THR A 472 -20.58 -4.23 -5.86
C THR A 472 -20.83 -2.87 -6.52
N CYS A 473 -19.86 -2.34 -7.29
CA CYS A 473 -20.06 -1.13 -8.08
C CYS A 473 -21.15 -1.32 -9.17
N MET A 474 -21.21 -2.50 -9.78
CA MET A 474 -22.26 -2.84 -10.76
C MET A 474 -23.65 -2.95 -10.13
N VAL A 475 -23.75 -3.54 -8.93
CA VAL A 475 -25.00 -3.53 -8.15
C VAL A 475 -25.41 -2.09 -7.84
N ALA A 476 -24.48 -1.24 -7.40
CA ALA A 476 -24.76 0.17 -7.14
C ALA A 476 -25.23 0.92 -8.40
N LEU A 477 -24.63 0.65 -9.56
CA LEU A 477 -24.98 1.20 -10.86
C LEU A 477 -26.43 0.84 -11.26
N LEU A 478 -26.80 -0.45 -11.20
CA LEU A 478 -28.16 -0.91 -11.49
C LEU A 478 -29.18 -0.32 -10.51
N CYS A 479 -28.84 -0.30 -9.21
CA CYS A 479 -29.68 0.29 -8.17
C CYS A 479 -29.98 1.77 -8.42
N ARG A 480 -28.97 2.55 -8.79
CA ARG A 480 -29.11 3.99 -9.08
C ARG A 480 -29.92 4.23 -10.35
N ALA A 481 -29.75 3.38 -11.37
CA ALA A 481 -30.57 3.38 -12.58
C ALA A 481 -32.04 2.97 -12.31
N GLY A 482 -32.36 2.43 -11.14
CA GLY A 482 -33.71 1.97 -10.78
C GLY A 482 -34.03 0.53 -11.18
N LEU A 483 -33.04 -0.22 -11.69
CA LEU A 483 -33.17 -1.57 -12.20
C LEU A 483 -32.98 -2.60 -11.06
N LEU A 484 -33.87 -2.57 -10.06
CA LEU A 484 -33.71 -3.36 -8.82
C LEU A 484 -33.80 -4.88 -9.05
N GLU A 485 -34.69 -5.32 -9.93
CA GLU A 485 -34.84 -6.74 -10.26
C GLU A 485 -33.63 -7.28 -11.03
N GLU A 486 -33.10 -6.48 -11.95
CA GLU A 486 -31.85 -6.82 -12.65
C GLU A 486 -30.67 -6.89 -11.67
N ALA A 487 -30.61 -5.99 -10.68
CA ALA A 487 -29.60 -6.05 -9.63
C ALA A 487 -29.71 -7.32 -8.77
N GLU A 488 -30.92 -7.72 -8.39
CA GLU A 488 -31.16 -8.99 -7.68
C GLU A 488 -30.74 -10.19 -8.54
N ASN A 489 -31.12 -10.21 -9.82
CA ASN A 489 -30.76 -11.27 -10.75
C ASN A 489 -29.24 -11.34 -10.99
N PHE A 490 -28.58 -10.19 -11.11
CA PHE A 490 -27.13 -10.10 -11.24
C PHE A 490 -26.43 -10.72 -10.02
N MET A 491 -26.89 -10.41 -8.80
CA MET A 491 -26.33 -11.00 -7.59
C MET A 491 -26.54 -12.52 -7.51
N LYS A 492 -27.70 -13.03 -7.97
CA LYS A 492 -27.99 -14.48 -7.99
C LYS A 492 -27.18 -15.26 -9.02
N THR A 493 -26.89 -14.65 -10.17
CA THR A 493 -26.24 -15.32 -11.31
C THR A 493 -24.72 -15.24 -11.25
N THR A 494 -24.16 -14.22 -10.61
CA THR A 494 -22.71 -14.03 -10.49
C THR A 494 -22.13 -14.99 -9.43
N GLN A 495 -21.14 -15.81 -9.82
CA GLN A 495 -20.49 -16.78 -8.93
C GLN A 495 -19.44 -16.11 -8.04
N VAL A 496 -19.88 -15.33 -7.06
CA VAL A 496 -19.03 -14.72 -6.03
C VAL A 496 -19.67 -14.86 -4.66
N LYS A 497 -18.82 -14.97 -3.63
CA LYS A 497 -19.27 -14.88 -2.24
C LYS A 497 -19.57 -13.42 -1.90
N TRP A 498 -20.83 -13.03 -2.04
CA TRP A 498 -21.31 -11.70 -1.66
C TRP A 498 -21.15 -11.43 -0.17
N ASP A 499 -20.82 -10.19 0.19
CA ASP A 499 -20.72 -9.72 1.55
C ASP A 499 -21.97 -8.92 1.98
N VAL A 500 -22.03 -8.56 3.26
CA VAL A 500 -23.12 -7.75 3.81
C VAL A 500 -23.21 -6.39 3.13
N VAL A 501 -22.09 -5.80 2.72
CA VAL A 501 -22.03 -4.47 2.12
C VAL A 501 -22.75 -4.44 0.77
N ALA A 502 -22.49 -5.41 -0.11
CA ALA A 502 -23.12 -5.49 -1.42
C ALA A 502 -24.65 -5.65 -1.31
N TRP A 503 -25.14 -6.53 -0.43
CA TRP A 503 -26.57 -6.66 -0.18
C TRP A 503 -27.19 -5.40 0.42
N ARG A 504 -26.45 -4.70 1.30
CA ARG A 504 -26.92 -3.45 1.91
C ARG A 504 -27.05 -2.31 0.91
N VAL A 505 -26.25 -2.30 -0.17
CA VAL A 505 -26.44 -1.37 -1.30
C VAL A 505 -27.81 -1.56 -1.95
N LEU A 506 -28.17 -2.81 -2.25
CA LEU A 506 -29.48 -3.14 -2.86
C LEU A 506 -30.64 -2.88 -1.88
N LEU A 507 -30.49 -3.24 -0.60
CA LEU A 507 -31.50 -2.96 0.43
C LEU A 507 -31.78 -1.45 0.56
N ASN A 508 -30.73 -0.64 0.58
CA ASN A 508 -30.88 0.82 0.64
C ASN A 508 -31.61 1.34 -0.61
N ALA A 509 -31.31 0.82 -1.80
CA ALA A 509 -32.00 1.19 -3.03
C ALA A 509 -33.50 0.84 -2.97
N CYS A 510 -33.86 -0.31 -2.39
CA CYS A 510 -35.25 -0.71 -2.14
C CYS A 510 -35.98 0.28 -1.21
N ASN A 511 -35.32 0.74 -0.14
CA ASN A 511 -35.88 1.76 0.76
C ASN A 511 -36.09 3.12 0.07
N VAL A 512 -35.16 3.54 -0.80
CA VAL A 512 -35.26 4.81 -1.55
C VAL A 512 -36.37 4.73 -2.61
N ARG A 513 -36.45 3.62 -3.35
CA ARG A 513 -37.41 3.43 -4.44
C ARG A 513 -38.77 2.84 -3.99
N ARG A 514 -38.98 2.68 -2.68
CA ARG A 514 -40.21 2.14 -2.05
C ARG A 514 -40.58 0.71 -2.48
N ASN A 515 -39.61 -0.12 -2.86
CA ASN A 515 -39.83 -1.55 -3.16
C ASN A 515 -39.66 -2.38 -1.88
N TYR A 516 -40.69 -2.36 -1.02
CA TYR A 516 -40.58 -2.95 0.32
C TYR A 516 -40.59 -4.48 0.35
N SER A 517 -41.25 -5.12 -0.62
CA SER A 517 -41.30 -6.58 -0.73
C SER A 517 -39.91 -7.17 -1.03
N LEU A 518 -39.20 -6.60 -2.01
CA LEU A 518 -37.83 -6.98 -2.32
C LEU A 518 -36.89 -6.69 -1.14
N GLY A 519 -37.01 -5.51 -0.53
CA GLY A 519 -36.14 -5.14 0.59
C GLY A 519 -36.32 -6.06 1.82
N ASN A 520 -37.52 -6.54 2.14
CA ASN A 520 -37.72 -7.51 3.22
C ASN A 520 -36.97 -8.83 2.96
N ARG A 521 -37.04 -9.38 1.74
CA ARG A 521 -36.32 -10.61 1.35
C ARG A 521 -34.79 -10.44 1.45
N ILE A 522 -34.28 -9.29 1.00
CA ILE A 522 -32.85 -8.99 1.07
C ILE A 522 -32.40 -8.85 2.53
N ALA A 523 -33.20 -8.17 3.35
CA ALA A 523 -32.86 -7.98 4.76
C ALA A 523 -32.82 -9.31 5.52
N GLU A 524 -33.73 -10.25 5.24
CA GLU A 524 -33.65 -11.62 5.77
C GLU A 524 -32.34 -12.31 5.38
N THR A 525 -31.92 -12.17 4.12
CA THR A 525 -30.65 -12.72 3.62
C THR A 525 -29.46 -12.13 4.39
N ILE A 526 -29.43 -10.80 4.60
CA ILE A 526 -28.36 -10.14 5.36
C ILE A 526 -28.36 -10.61 6.82
N LEU A 527 -29.51 -10.69 7.46
CA LEU A 527 -29.61 -11.09 8.87
C LEU A 527 -29.29 -12.57 9.12
N GLN A 528 -29.35 -13.42 8.08
CA GLN A 528 -28.81 -14.78 8.12
C GLN A 528 -27.28 -14.78 8.07
N MET A 529 -26.68 -13.84 7.32
CA MET A 529 -25.22 -13.69 7.21
C MET A 529 -24.61 -13.02 8.45
N ASP A 530 -25.19 -11.91 8.89
CA ASP A 530 -24.81 -11.17 10.09
C ASP A 530 -26.06 -10.78 10.90
N PRO A 531 -26.41 -11.56 11.93
CA PRO A 531 -27.55 -11.30 12.80
C PRO A 531 -27.48 -9.97 13.58
N ARG A 532 -26.33 -9.31 13.63
CA ARG A 532 -26.07 -8.09 14.40
C ARG A 532 -25.90 -6.84 13.53
N ASP A 533 -26.13 -6.93 12.22
CA ASP A 533 -25.96 -5.77 11.32
C ASP A 533 -26.95 -4.64 11.64
N VAL A 534 -26.43 -3.55 12.23
CA VAL A 534 -27.21 -2.37 12.64
C VAL A 534 -27.87 -1.69 11.44
N GLY A 535 -27.17 -1.66 10.29
CA GLY A 535 -27.62 -0.98 9.08
C GLY A 535 -28.91 -1.58 8.54
N THR A 536 -29.00 -2.91 8.50
CA THR A 536 -30.17 -3.65 8.01
C THR A 536 -31.39 -3.42 8.89
N TYR A 537 -31.26 -3.48 10.21
CA TYR A 537 -32.36 -3.16 11.13
C TYR A 537 -32.84 -1.72 10.98
N THR A 538 -31.91 -0.78 10.82
CA THR A 538 -32.26 0.63 10.62
C THR A 538 -33.02 0.82 9.31
N LEU A 539 -32.58 0.21 8.22
CA LEU A 539 -33.27 0.28 6.93
C LEU A 539 -34.64 -0.39 6.95
N LEU A 540 -34.77 -1.58 7.56
CA LEU A 540 -36.06 -2.24 7.75
C LEU A 540 -37.04 -1.41 8.58
N SER A 541 -36.59 -0.88 9.72
CA SER A 541 -37.41 0.02 10.54
C SER A 541 -37.86 1.24 9.74
N ASN A 542 -37.00 1.79 8.89
CA ASN A 542 -37.35 2.91 8.03
C ASN A 542 -38.37 2.54 6.95
N MET A 543 -38.24 1.36 6.36
CA MET A 543 -39.19 0.85 5.36
C MET A 543 -40.57 0.61 5.97
N TYR A 544 -40.66 -0.03 7.14
CA TYR A 544 -41.94 -0.23 7.83
C TYR A 544 -42.60 1.09 8.23
N ALA A 545 -41.83 2.05 8.73
CA ALA A 545 -42.35 3.37 9.07
C ALA A 545 -42.84 4.14 7.83
N LYS A 546 -42.10 4.11 6.70
CA LYS A 546 -42.56 4.70 5.42
C LYS A 546 -43.80 4.00 4.84
N ALA A 547 -43.99 2.71 5.14
CA ALA A 547 -45.19 1.96 4.79
C ALA A 547 -46.34 2.13 5.82
N SER A 548 -46.19 3.03 6.80
CA SER A 548 -47.15 3.29 7.89
C SER A 548 -47.48 2.05 8.76
N SER A 549 -46.57 1.07 8.82
CA SER A 549 -46.71 -0.14 9.63
C SER A 549 -45.92 -0.02 10.94
N TRP A 550 -46.55 0.54 11.98
CA TRP A 550 -45.92 0.75 13.28
C TRP A 550 -45.71 -0.54 14.09
N ASP A 551 -46.53 -1.56 13.85
CA ASP A 551 -46.33 -2.90 14.41
C ASP A 551 -45.01 -3.50 13.92
N GLY A 552 -44.70 -3.36 12.62
CA GLY A 552 -43.43 -3.78 12.04
C GLY A 552 -42.23 -3.05 12.66
N VAL A 553 -42.33 -1.72 12.85
CA VAL A 553 -41.31 -0.92 13.55
C VAL A 553 -41.08 -1.43 14.98
N SER A 554 -42.17 -1.71 15.71
CA SER A 554 -42.13 -2.22 17.08
C SER A 554 -41.48 -3.60 17.16
N THR A 555 -41.79 -4.50 16.21
CA THR A 555 -41.14 -5.82 16.08
C THR A 555 -39.64 -5.67 15.82
N ILE A 556 -39.24 -4.80 14.88
CA ILE A 556 -37.81 -4.55 14.60
C ILE A 556 -37.09 -4.00 15.82
N ARG A 557 -37.66 -3.00 16.53
CA ARG A 557 -37.07 -2.47 17.76
C ARG A 557 -36.97 -3.52 18.86
N LYS A 558 -37.93 -4.43 18.97
CA LYS A 558 -37.88 -5.57 19.89
C LYS A 558 -36.72 -6.50 19.54
N MET A 559 -36.57 -6.87 18.27
CA MET A 559 -35.44 -7.70 17.79
C MET A 559 -34.09 -7.04 18.05
N MET A 560 -33.97 -5.73 17.82
CA MET A 560 -32.74 -4.98 18.13
C MET A 560 -32.39 -5.05 19.62
N ARG A 561 -33.38 -4.91 20.52
CA ARG A 561 -33.17 -5.04 21.97
C ARG A 561 -32.74 -6.47 22.36
N GLU A 562 -33.43 -7.48 21.84
CA GLU A 562 -33.13 -8.88 22.14
C GLU A 562 -31.72 -9.29 21.68
N ARG A 563 -31.23 -8.70 20.59
CA ARG A 563 -29.89 -8.97 20.03
C ARG A 563 -28.81 -7.98 20.47
N ASN A 564 -29.12 -7.07 21.41
CA ASN A 564 -28.22 -6.01 21.90
C ASN A 564 -27.64 -5.11 20.78
N VAL A 565 -28.42 -4.89 19.72
CA VAL A 565 -28.04 -4.02 18.60
C VAL A 565 -28.44 -2.58 18.94
N LYS A 566 -27.48 -1.66 18.96
CA LYS A 566 -27.72 -0.23 19.23
C LYS A 566 -27.47 0.58 17.95
N LYS A 567 -28.40 1.52 17.67
CA LYS A 567 -28.24 2.50 16.58
C LYS A 567 -27.27 3.59 17.02
N GLU A 568 -26.35 3.96 16.13
CA GLU A 568 -25.49 5.12 16.34
C GLU A 568 -26.26 6.43 16.15
N PRO A 569 -26.06 7.43 17.02
CA PRO A 569 -26.66 8.75 16.83
C PRO A 569 -26.05 9.44 15.61
N GLY A 570 -26.91 10.12 14.84
CA GLY A 570 -26.45 10.96 13.73
C GLY A 570 -25.82 12.23 14.27
N VAL A 571 -24.54 12.45 13.96
CA VAL A 571 -23.80 13.65 14.35
C VAL A 571 -23.15 14.28 13.12
N SER A 572 -23.11 15.60 13.12
CA SER A 572 -22.41 16.40 12.11
C SER A 572 -21.39 17.28 12.81
N TRP A 573 -20.22 17.46 12.20
CA TRP A 573 -19.18 18.31 12.77
C TRP A 573 -18.45 19.12 11.70
N LEU A 574 -17.85 20.22 12.14
CA LEU A 574 -16.94 21.03 11.34
C LEU A 574 -15.79 21.55 12.20
N GLU A 575 -14.65 21.79 11.56
CA GLU A 575 -13.45 22.35 12.19
C GLU A 575 -13.38 23.85 11.88
N ILE A 576 -13.31 24.67 12.94
CA ILE A 576 -13.10 26.12 12.82
C ILE A 576 -11.94 26.51 13.74
N ARG A 577 -10.90 27.13 13.17
CA ARG A 577 -9.72 27.59 13.93
C ARG A 577 -9.11 26.47 14.80
N ASN A 578 -8.97 25.27 14.24
CA ASN A 578 -8.45 24.05 14.90
C ASN A 578 -9.30 23.54 16.08
N VAL A 579 -10.56 23.95 16.17
CA VAL A 579 -11.52 23.42 17.14
C VAL A 579 -12.61 22.67 16.38
N VAL A 580 -12.85 21.41 16.77
CA VAL A 580 -13.92 20.59 16.22
C VAL A 580 -15.21 20.89 16.96
N HIS A 581 -16.22 21.37 16.24
CA HIS A 581 -17.55 21.62 16.77
C HIS A 581 -18.51 20.51 16.33
N VAL A 582 -19.05 19.77 17.29
CA VAL A 582 -19.93 18.61 17.04
C VAL A 582 -21.39 18.97 17.36
N PHE A 583 -22.29 18.57 16.47
CA PHE A 583 -23.73 18.83 16.54
C PHE A 583 -24.50 17.52 16.51
N ALA A 584 -25.48 17.39 17.40
CA ALA A 584 -26.42 16.28 17.47
C ALA A 584 -27.86 16.83 17.49
N SER A 585 -28.80 16.09 16.92
CA SER A 585 -30.21 16.50 16.81
C SER A 585 -30.92 16.60 18.17
N GLU A 586 -30.50 15.78 19.14
CA GLU A 586 -31.01 15.78 20.52
C GLU A 586 -29.89 16.24 21.47
N GLY A 587 -30.08 17.37 22.17
CA GLY A 587 -29.19 17.76 23.27
C GLY A 587 -27.83 18.37 22.86
N SER A 588 -27.77 19.15 21.77
CA SER A 588 -26.58 19.95 21.45
C SER A 588 -26.26 20.96 22.57
N ASN A 589 -25.35 20.59 23.48
CA ASN A 589 -24.78 21.46 24.53
C ASN A 589 -23.77 22.49 23.99
N HIS A 590 -23.97 22.97 22.76
CA HIS A 590 -23.11 23.97 22.18
C HIS A 590 -23.27 25.31 22.93
N PRO A 591 -22.19 26.01 23.31
CA PRO A 591 -22.27 27.28 24.06
C PRO A 591 -23.13 28.36 23.37
N GLU A 592 -23.17 28.30 22.04
CA GLU A 592 -23.95 29.23 21.18
C GLU A 592 -25.24 28.61 20.60
N SER A 593 -25.81 27.59 21.26
CA SER A 593 -26.98 26.86 20.76
C SER A 593 -28.16 27.79 20.43
N ILE A 594 -28.44 28.78 21.29
CA ILE A 594 -29.54 29.75 21.08
C ILE A 594 -29.36 30.52 19.77
N GLN A 595 -28.15 30.99 19.47
CA GLN A 595 -27.87 31.73 18.25
C GLN A 595 -27.96 30.81 17.01
N ILE A 596 -27.51 29.57 17.14
CA ILE A 596 -27.57 28.56 16.07
C ILE A 596 -29.03 28.25 15.72
N TYR A 597 -29.88 27.99 16.71
CA TYR A 597 -31.30 27.71 16.48
C TYR A 597 -32.01 28.88 15.80
N LYS A 598 -31.76 30.11 16.24
CA LYS A 598 -32.28 31.32 15.58
C LYS A 598 -31.79 31.41 14.13
N LYS A 599 -30.52 31.11 13.88
CA LYS A 599 -29.97 31.13 12.52
C LYS A 599 -30.60 30.07 11.61
N VAL A 600 -30.87 28.87 12.13
CA VAL A 600 -31.59 27.81 11.40
C VAL A 600 -32.98 28.28 11.02
N GLN A 601 -33.75 28.86 11.95
CA GLN A 601 -35.09 29.38 11.67
C GLN A 601 -35.08 30.42 10.55
N LEU A 602 -34.16 31.40 10.62
CA LEU A 602 -33.98 32.39 9.57
C LEU A 602 -33.66 31.75 8.22
N LEU A 603 -32.77 30.74 8.18
CA LEU A 603 -32.42 30.06 6.93
C LEU A 603 -33.63 29.32 6.34
N LEU A 604 -34.43 28.65 7.18
CA LEU A 604 -35.65 27.96 6.75
C LEU A 604 -36.69 28.95 6.20
N GLU A 605 -36.87 30.11 6.82
CA GLU A 605 -37.73 31.18 6.31
C GLU A 605 -37.27 31.70 4.95
N MET A 606 -35.96 31.84 4.73
CA MET A 606 -35.42 32.32 3.46
C MET A 606 -35.58 31.32 2.30
N ILE A 607 -35.60 30.01 2.58
CA ILE A 607 -35.75 28.97 1.54
C ILE A 607 -37.21 28.60 1.26
N LYS A 608 -38.16 28.91 2.16
CA LYS A 608 -39.60 28.67 1.94
C LYS A 608 -40.11 29.30 0.62
N PRO A 609 -39.81 30.59 0.30
CA PRO A 609 -40.18 31.20 -0.99
C PRO A 609 -39.56 30.53 -2.22
N LEU A 610 -38.48 29.76 -2.06
CA LEU A 610 -37.85 29.00 -3.14
C LEU A 610 -38.50 27.64 -3.37
N GLY A 611 -39.62 27.35 -2.70
CA GLY A 611 -40.36 26.10 -2.84
C GLY A 611 -39.95 25.00 -1.87
N TYR A 612 -39.25 25.33 -0.77
CA TYR A 612 -38.97 24.34 0.28
C TYR A 612 -40.26 23.94 1.00
N VAL A 613 -40.54 22.64 1.00
CA VAL A 613 -41.59 22.00 1.80
C VAL A 613 -40.92 20.94 2.68
N PRO A 614 -41.04 21.02 4.03
CA PRO A 614 -40.48 20.01 4.92
C PRO A 614 -40.95 18.61 4.55
N TYR A 615 -40.03 17.67 4.44
CA TYR A 615 -40.39 16.29 4.10
C TYR A 615 -40.78 15.50 5.36
N ILE A 616 -41.97 15.78 5.87
CA ILE A 616 -42.53 15.23 7.12
C ILE A 616 -42.54 13.68 7.13
N GLU A 617 -42.71 13.04 5.97
CA GLU A 617 -42.64 11.58 5.79
C GLU A 617 -41.26 10.97 6.17
N ALA A 618 -40.19 11.77 6.24
CA ALA A 618 -38.87 11.31 6.69
C ALA A 618 -38.75 11.18 8.22
N VAL A 619 -39.71 11.70 9.00
CA VAL A 619 -39.73 11.52 10.45
C VAL A 619 -40.49 10.26 10.80
N LEU A 620 -39.73 9.25 11.21
CA LEU A 620 -40.23 7.90 11.47
C LEU A 620 -40.63 7.72 12.95
N HIS A 621 -41.26 8.77 13.50
CA HIS A 621 -41.82 8.80 14.84
C HIS A 621 -43.34 8.98 14.75
N ASP A 622 -44.06 8.26 15.60
CA ASP A 622 -45.51 8.33 15.72
C ASP A 622 -45.88 9.55 16.58
N VAL A 623 -45.77 10.73 15.97
CA VAL A 623 -46.04 12.04 16.56
C VAL A 623 -46.80 12.93 15.58
N GLU A 624 -47.42 14.00 16.06
CA GLU A 624 -48.14 14.96 15.23
C GLU A 624 -47.22 15.65 14.21
N ASP A 625 -47.76 16.06 13.06
CA ASP A 625 -46.99 16.59 11.94
C ASP A 625 -46.20 17.87 12.29
N GLU A 626 -46.72 18.68 13.23
CA GLU A 626 -46.02 19.86 13.77
C GLU A 626 -44.77 19.47 14.58
N GLN A 627 -44.84 18.36 15.33
CA GLN A 627 -43.69 17.82 16.08
C GLN A 627 -42.68 17.17 15.14
N LYS A 628 -43.15 16.51 14.07
CA LYS A 628 -42.28 15.99 13.00
C LYS A 628 -41.51 17.11 12.31
N GLU A 629 -42.19 18.21 11.95
CA GLU A 629 -41.54 19.38 11.35
C GLU A 629 -40.48 19.98 12.31
N SER A 630 -40.80 20.08 13.60
CA SER A 630 -39.85 20.53 14.63
C SER A 630 -38.60 19.65 14.70
N TYR A 631 -38.75 18.32 14.65
CA TYR A 631 -37.60 17.40 14.63
C TYR A 631 -36.74 17.55 13.37
N LEU A 632 -37.35 17.72 12.20
CA LEU A 632 -36.63 17.93 10.94
C LEU A 632 -35.81 19.23 10.95
N ASN A 633 -36.34 20.28 11.57
CA ASN A 633 -35.72 21.60 11.53
C ASN A 633 -34.35 21.61 12.22
N TYR A 634 -34.13 20.77 13.21
CA TYR A 634 -32.93 20.79 14.04
C TYR A 634 -32.03 19.56 13.86
N HIS A 635 -32.07 18.94 12.68
CA HIS A 635 -31.09 17.94 12.30
C HIS A 635 -29.65 18.48 12.39
N SER A 636 -28.73 17.60 12.80
CA SER A 636 -27.31 17.92 12.99
C SER A 636 -26.67 18.68 11.83
N GLU A 637 -27.04 18.36 10.58
CA GLU A 637 -26.52 19.01 9.38
C GLU A 637 -26.94 20.48 9.29
N LYS A 638 -28.20 20.77 9.60
CA LYS A 638 -28.74 22.13 9.55
C LYS A 638 -28.08 23.01 10.62
N LEU A 639 -27.87 22.45 11.81
CA LEU A 639 -27.14 23.10 12.90
C LEU A 639 -25.69 23.41 12.49
N ALA A 640 -25.00 22.43 11.91
CA ALA A 640 -23.63 22.58 11.43
C ALA A 640 -23.52 23.64 10.31
N VAL A 641 -24.45 23.65 9.35
CA VAL A 641 -24.52 24.67 8.28
C VAL A 641 -24.77 26.06 8.85
N ALA A 642 -25.73 26.19 9.76
CA ALA A 642 -26.03 27.47 10.41
C ALA A 642 -24.82 28.02 11.16
N TYR A 643 -24.14 27.17 11.94
CA TYR A 643 -22.92 27.57 12.65
C TYR A 643 -21.78 27.94 11.69
N GLY A 644 -21.58 27.14 10.63
CA GLY A 644 -20.61 27.45 9.57
C GLY A 644 -20.85 28.81 8.92
N LEU A 645 -22.11 29.14 8.61
CA LEU A 645 -22.50 30.45 8.05
C LEU A 645 -22.30 31.61 9.03
N MET A 646 -22.37 31.36 10.34
CA MET A 646 -22.12 32.39 11.36
C MET A 646 -20.64 32.71 11.54
N LYS A 647 -19.76 31.69 11.40
CA LYS A 647 -18.36 31.79 11.81
C LYS A 647 -17.36 31.84 10.65
N ILE A 648 -17.69 31.27 9.50
CA ILE A 648 -16.79 31.18 8.35
C ILE A 648 -17.07 32.38 7.41
N PRO A 649 -16.08 33.26 7.16
CA PRO A 649 -16.27 34.46 6.36
C PRO A 649 -16.52 34.14 4.88
N SER A 650 -17.45 34.86 4.26
CA SER A 650 -17.68 34.79 2.81
C SER A 650 -16.47 35.34 2.04
N PRO A 651 -15.95 34.70 0.97
CA PRO A 651 -16.49 33.56 0.21
C PRO A 651 -15.85 32.18 0.50
N ALA A 652 -15.18 31.95 1.64
CA ALA A 652 -14.56 30.65 1.98
C ALA A 652 -15.53 29.45 2.14
N PRO A 653 -15.34 28.28 1.53
CA PRO A 653 -16.31 27.18 1.58
C PRO A 653 -16.56 26.63 3.00
N ILE A 654 -17.80 26.19 3.26
CA ILE A 654 -18.17 25.51 4.51
C ILE A 654 -18.01 24.02 4.31
N ARG A 655 -17.23 23.35 5.16
CA ARG A 655 -17.00 21.90 5.10
C ARG A 655 -17.58 21.23 6.34
N ILE A 656 -18.47 20.26 6.13
CA ILE A 656 -19.17 19.53 7.19
C ILE A 656 -18.96 18.04 6.95
N ILE A 657 -18.73 17.30 8.02
CA ILE A 657 -18.66 15.85 7.99
C ILE A 657 -19.84 15.31 8.79
N LYS A 658 -20.47 14.27 8.26
CA LYS A 658 -21.56 13.52 8.90
C LYS A 658 -21.18 12.04 8.95
N ASN A 659 -21.37 11.42 10.11
CA ASN A 659 -21.08 9.99 10.30
C ASN A 659 -22.06 9.08 9.53
N LEU A 660 -23.30 9.53 9.36
CA LEU A 660 -24.35 8.82 8.63
C LEU A 660 -24.61 9.44 7.25
N ARG A 661 -25.38 8.74 6.42
CA ARG A 661 -25.91 9.28 5.17
C ARG A 661 -26.79 10.51 5.46
N ILE A 662 -26.60 11.59 4.70
CA ILE A 662 -27.49 12.77 4.77
C ILE A 662 -28.92 12.34 4.40
N CYS A 663 -29.95 12.93 5.02
CA CYS A 663 -31.34 12.63 4.64
C CYS A 663 -31.83 13.53 3.49
N ASP A 664 -32.88 13.10 2.79
CA ASP A 664 -33.43 13.80 1.61
C ASP A 664 -33.82 15.26 1.92
N ASP A 665 -34.41 15.47 3.11
CA ASP A 665 -34.78 16.79 3.60
C ASP A 665 -33.56 17.69 3.81
N CYS A 666 -32.54 17.23 4.54
CA CYS A 666 -31.32 17.99 4.77
C CYS A 666 -30.58 18.27 3.46
N HIS A 667 -30.51 17.30 2.55
CA HIS A 667 -29.90 17.50 1.24
C HIS A 667 -30.60 18.64 0.47
N THR A 668 -31.93 18.64 0.45
CA THR A 668 -32.74 19.68 -0.19
C THR A 668 -32.56 21.05 0.47
N VAL A 669 -32.56 21.09 1.81
CA VAL A 669 -32.34 22.31 2.58
C VAL A 669 -30.96 22.91 2.30
N VAL A 670 -29.89 22.11 2.37
CA VAL A 670 -28.53 22.59 2.13
C VAL A 670 -28.36 23.06 0.68
N LYS A 671 -28.99 22.36 -0.28
CA LYS A 671 -29.07 22.78 -1.68
C LYS A 671 -29.67 24.18 -1.81
N LEU A 672 -30.85 24.42 -1.24
CA LEU A 672 -31.50 25.74 -1.32
C LEU A 672 -30.75 26.82 -0.53
N ILE A 673 -30.19 26.49 0.63
CA ILE A 673 -29.35 27.42 1.41
C ILE A 673 -28.13 27.86 0.58
N SER A 674 -27.48 26.96 -0.16
CA SER A 674 -26.33 27.31 -1.00
C SER A 674 -26.68 28.39 -2.04
N LYS A 675 -27.91 28.36 -2.57
CA LYS A 675 -28.45 29.36 -3.50
C LYS A 675 -28.68 30.70 -2.84
N VAL A 676 -29.42 30.72 -1.73
CA VAL A 676 -29.79 31.95 -1.00
C VAL A 676 -28.55 32.67 -0.45
N THR A 677 -27.58 31.91 0.04
CA THR A 677 -26.39 32.45 0.69
C THR A 677 -25.22 32.67 -0.27
N ASN A 678 -25.38 32.28 -1.55
CA ASN A 678 -24.32 32.25 -2.56
C ASN A 678 -23.02 31.63 -2.01
N ARG A 679 -23.15 30.43 -1.44
CA ARG A 679 -22.12 29.79 -0.63
C ARG A 679 -21.87 28.38 -1.09
N LEU A 680 -20.61 28.03 -1.33
CA LEU A 680 -20.20 26.64 -1.50
C LEU A 680 -20.25 25.93 -0.15
N ILE A 681 -21.13 24.93 -0.04
CA ILE A 681 -21.25 24.06 1.13
C ILE A 681 -20.89 22.66 0.71
N ILE A 682 -19.91 22.07 1.38
CA ILE A 682 -19.39 20.73 1.10
C ILE A 682 -19.76 19.85 2.28
N VAL A 683 -20.59 18.84 2.04
CA VAL A 683 -20.98 17.88 3.08
C VAL A 683 -20.42 16.51 2.72
N ARG A 684 -19.56 15.97 3.57
CA ARG A 684 -19.14 14.57 3.52
C ARG A 684 -20.12 13.73 4.32
N ASP A 685 -20.83 12.82 3.67
CA ASP A 685 -21.60 11.78 4.36
C ASP A 685 -20.74 10.52 4.60
N ALA A 686 -21.34 9.43 5.08
CA ALA A 686 -20.65 8.18 5.37
C ALA A 686 -19.74 7.65 4.23
N SER A 687 -20.03 7.99 2.97
CA SER A 687 -19.36 7.40 1.81
C SER A 687 -18.89 8.39 0.73
N ARG A 688 -19.34 9.65 0.75
CA ARG A 688 -19.09 10.59 -0.35
C ARG A 688 -19.21 12.05 0.04
N PHE A 689 -18.81 12.91 -0.89
CA PHE A 689 -18.97 14.36 -0.82
C PHE A 689 -20.11 14.86 -1.69
N HIS A 690 -20.88 15.78 -1.13
CA HIS A 690 -21.88 16.59 -1.80
C HIS A 690 -21.37 18.01 -1.87
N HIS A 691 -21.26 18.58 -3.07
CA HIS A 691 -20.89 19.97 -3.27
C HIS A 691 -22.14 20.74 -3.66
N PHE A 692 -22.68 21.49 -2.70
CA PHE A 692 -23.86 22.32 -2.89
C PHE A 692 -23.44 23.72 -3.32
N CYS A 693 -23.86 24.10 -4.53
CA CYS A 693 -23.57 25.40 -5.11
C CYS A 693 -24.75 25.86 -5.97
N ASP A 694 -25.20 27.10 -5.78
CA ASP A 694 -26.27 27.73 -6.55
C ASP A 694 -27.54 26.87 -6.69
N GLY A 695 -27.93 26.16 -5.63
CA GLY A 695 -29.15 25.34 -5.66
C GLY A 695 -28.98 24.02 -6.42
N THR A 696 -27.75 23.62 -6.74
CA THR A 696 -27.43 22.32 -7.34
C THR A 696 -26.49 21.52 -6.44
N CYS A 697 -26.41 20.22 -6.67
CA CYS A 697 -25.46 19.32 -6.00
C CYS A 697 -24.73 18.48 -7.05
N THR A 698 -23.44 18.19 -6.83
CA THR A 698 -22.64 17.33 -7.74
C THR A 698 -23.19 15.92 -7.90
N CYS A 699 -24.05 15.45 -7.00
CA CYS A 699 -24.69 14.14 -7.11
C CYS A 699 -25.89 14.10 -8.08
N ALA A 700 -26.32 15.26 -8.62
CA ALA A 700 -27.47 15.39 -9.53
C ALA A 700 -28.77 14.73 -9.00
N ASP A 701 -28.97 14.72 -7.69
CA ASP A 701 -30.10 14.05 -7.02
C ASP A 701 -30.16 12.51 -7.25
N HIS A 702 -29.09 11.89 -7.79
CA HIS A 702 -28.93 10.45 -8.06
C HIS A 702 -28.06 9.75 -7.01
N TRP A 703 -28.38 9.95 -5.74
CA TRP A 703 -27.44 9.76 -4.64
C TRP A 703 -27.83 8.62 -3.71
#